data_AF-A0A7M2WUV9-F1
#
_entry.id   AF-A0A7M2WUV9-F1
#
_cell.length_a   1.000
_cell.length_b   1.000
_cell.length_c   1.000
_cell.angle_alpha   90.00
_cell.angle_beta   90.00
_cell.angle_gamma   90.00
#
_symmetry.space_group_name_H-M   'P 1'
#
loop_
_entity.id
_entity.type
_entity.pdbx_description
1 polymer ?
#
loop_
_entity_poly.entity_id
_entity_poly.type
_entity_poly.pdbx_seq_one_letter_code
_entity_poly.pdbx_strand_id
1 'polypeptide(L)'
;MIARRITSLFCLTVLSVATLRGQVAVETVPDDLAAAKVAHQESRSAAKTALTQAMDRLIRTAAAAGNLEELKVLTAHKDAFVTAGILPNLATLSDAVAQYSLAMRKADGQLVGAYETAIQAYNDAKKFDAALNLRKERQQLLSGQPDGPNADSPEAVAMLLDRAKSDYRRSVDESRTAYVTVISTRITAMTAAGDLNGVKRLTDAKAAAEADNTLPDGTNDSQVLGARNRYSAAVQLANQKLTSAYRDAIRNFTRLKYLDRAEAVQKEMEAIGLTTTRGDGAAPASPGVSTDVSSKLSRTLPAFLAAVGTFGAEKVGIRPAKDCIIATRTADFLSKDFVFDMHVEVPKNDEWVVVGIGDTTEKGSIRVVIRNDHGHGRQAFLTLGDTWGKSFGKVRSEEPYVVRFQRIGGPVTVSVGAIENGKFVPEMTQTVSNPLVANPNVSEKRAKLYFSGQVVFTEVRLATGVAAVGASGFGGATVRSPDAPVRFPEPGAPKAQPGAKDPAEGAFLLNNPKLPPDFIATGTFSVTAEGMSIPDGGTKIVTKAEDYLSKDFVLDLWVNVPKTEWVVAGLGDMTNEGSLRVVIRPNGDSPAGVALTLGDEWGKSIGSVRTPGPRVIRLERHGKTVTVSVGVFTNGAFEPEVSRTVQDVKAAVAQLSERRAKLFFTGKSVWTKVRLVTGDAANVIARVESPATPKPVIVDTTAKPAPEPAPANPPAQANPTTPAVPVKPNPPKRTEITVTAKNLPRSPVSTGIQLKAGDKIVFEPNLTDKWKSGKDEPYDYRGRVDRNKGFMAMHWRIGKSGGRVTAGATIAAPEDGELLLYCEDDKSADNSGQIRVVVVLP
;
A
#
# COMPACT_ATOMS: atom_id res chain seq x y z
N MET A 1 54.94 6.83 50.05
CA MET A 1 53.76 7.59 50.54
C MET A 1 53.49 8.87 49.72
N ILE A 2 54.53 9.58 49.25
CA ILE A 2 54.41 10.79 48.40
C ILE A 2 53.80 10.50 47.01
N ALA A 3 54.17 9.40 46.35
CA ALA A 3 53.61 9.03 45.04
C ALA A 3 52.08 8.79 45.06
N ARG A 4 51.54 8.20 46.14
CA ARG A 4 50.08 8.00 46.29
C ARG A 4 49.31 9.32 46.49
N ARG A 5 49.93 10.34 47.10
CA ARG A 5 49.30 11.66 47.26
C ARG A 5 49.29 12.46 45.96
N ILE A 6 50.32 12.32 45.11
CA ILE A 6 50.40 12.99 43.81
C ILE A 6 49.36 12.41 42.82
N THR A 7 49.18 11.08 42.78
CA THR A 7 48.15 10.46 41.93
C THR A 7 46.73 10.82 42.37
N SER A 8 46.49 10.95 43.68
CA SER A 8 45.17 11.31 44.20
C SER A 8 44.82 12.79 43.94
N LEU A 9 45.81 13.69 44.03
CA LEU A 9 45.62 15.10 43.64
C LEU A 9 45.36 15.23 42.14
N PHE A 10 46.12 14.54 41.29
CA PHE A 10 45.96 14.59 39.84
C PHE A 10 44.61 14.05 39.37
N CYS A 11 44.11 12.97 39.99
CA CYS A 11 42.75 12.49 39.74
C CYS A 11 41.68 13.51 40.17
N LEU A 12 41.87 14.22 41.29
CA LEU A 12 40.94 15.26 41.71
C LEU A 12 40.92 16.45 40.74
N THR A 13 42.08 16.91 40.25
CA THR A 13 42.14 18.03 39.29
C THR A 13 41.56 17.65 37.92
N VAL A 14 41.82 16.42 37.44
CA VAL A 14 41.22 15.93 36.18
C VAL A 14 39.71 15.76 36.32
N LEU A 15 39.21 15.29 37.47
CA LEU A 15 37.78 15.20 37.75
C LEU A 15 37.12 16.58 37.78
N SER A 16 37.81 17.59 38.34
CA SER A 16 37.34 18.98 38.44
C SER A 16 37.25 19.69 37.07
N VAL A 17 38.25 19.49 36.19
CA VAL A 17 38.25 20.08 34.83
C VAL A 17 37.20 19.42 33.93
N ALA A 18 36.92 18.12 34.11
CA ALA A 18 35.83 17.45 33.41
C ALA A 18 34.44 17.94 33.85
N THR A 19 34.27 18.28 35.14
CA THR A 19 33.00 18.85 35.63
C THR A 19 32.76 20.27 35.12
N LEU A 20 33.81 21.11 35.05
CA LEU A 20 33.70 22.46 34.51
C LEU A 20 33.37 22.50 33.01
N ARG A 21 33.91 21.59 32.20
CA ARG A 21 33.54 21.48 30.77
C ARG A 21 32.09 21.03 30.57
N GLY A 22 31.56 20.20 31.46
CA GLY A 22 30.15 19.80 31.42
C GLY A 22 29.17 20.91 31.79
N GLN A 23 29.56 21.87 32.65
CA GLN A 23 28.70 22.99 33.03
C GLN A 23 28.59 24.06 31.95
N VAL A 24 29.71 24.44 31.31
CA VAL A 24 29.70 25.46 30.24
C VAL A 24 28.86 25.00 29.03
N ALA A 25 28.88 23.70 28.71
CA ALA A 25 28.12 23.15 27.59
C ALA A 25 26.59 23.17 27.80
N VAL A 26 26.09 23.34 29.03
CA VAL A 26 24.64 23.31 29.33
C VAL A 26 24.01 24.69 29.27
N GLU A 27 24.81 25.73 29.51
CA GLU A 27 24.35 27.12 29.47
C GLU A 27 24.07 27.58 28.03
N THR A 28 24.77 27.04 27.02
CA THR A 28 24.55 27.40 25.61
C THR A 28 23.44 26.60 24.92
N VAL A 29 22.98 25.48 25.51
CA VAL A 29 21.95 24.61 24.91
C VAL A 29 20.68 25.36 24.48
N PRO A 30 20.11 26.28 25.29
CA PRO A 30 18.94 27.04 24.88
C PRO A 30 19.20 27.92 23.65
N ASP A 31 20.36 28.57 23.59
CA ASP A 31 20.74 29.48 22.50
C ASP A 31 21.01 28.69 21.21
N ASP A 32 21.73 27.57 21.30
CA ASP A 32 22.02 26.68 20.17
C ASP A 32 20.72 26.08 19.59
N LEU A 33 19.79 25.66 20.46
CA LEU A 33 18.49 25.14 20.03
C LEU A 33 17.60 26.24 19.44
N ALA A 34 17.64 27.46 19.99
CA ALA A 34 16.93 28.60 19.44
C ALA A 34 17.46 28.97 18.04
N ALA A 35 18.78 29.01 17.86
CA ALA A 35 19.42 29.24 16.57
C ALA A 35 19.04 28.15 15.55
N ALA A 36 18.99 26.89 15.97
CA ALA A 36 18.55 25.79 15.11
C ALA A 36 17.07 25.91 14.70
N LYS A 37 16.18 26.35 15.62
CA LYS A 37 14.77 26.63 15.31
C LYS A 37 14.63 27.76 14.28
N VAL A 38 15.41 28.82 14.39
CA VAL A 38 15.44 29.92 13.40
C VAL A 38 15.92 29.41 12.04
N ALA A 39 17.05 28.69 11.99
CA ALA A 39 17.59 28.15 10.75
C ALA A 39 16.64 27.16 10.06
N HIS A 40 15.87 26.39 10.84
CA HIS A 40 14.79 25.52 10.33
C HIS A 40 13.68 26.33 9.67
N GLN A 41 13.18 27.39 10.31
CA GLN A 41 12.14 28.26 9.75
C GLN A 41 12.61 28.98 8.47
N GLU A 42 13.85 29.46 8.43
CA GLU A 42 14.45 30.06 7.24
C GLU A 42 14.53 29.05 6.09
N SER A 43 14.97 27.82 6.38
CA SER A 43 15.06 26.75 5.38
C SER A 43 13.69 26.36 4.81
N ARG A 44 12.66 26.27 5.66
CA ARG A 44 11.27 26.03 5.22
C ARG A 44 10.73 27.17 4.37
N SER A 45 11.00 28.41 4.76
CA SER A 45 10.58 29.60 4.03
C SER A 45 11.25 29.71 2.66
N ALA A 46 12.55 29.37 2.59
CA ALA A 46 13.30 29.29 1.34
C ALA A 46 12.74 28.20 0.41
N ALA A 47 12.43 27.01 0.95
CA ALA A 47 11.81 25.93 0.18
C ALA A 47 10.43 26.33 -0.37
N LYS A 48 9.57 26.94 0.46
CA LYS A 48 8.25 27.45 0.04
C LYS A 48 8.38 28.51 -1.07
N THR A 49 9.34 29.42 -0.93
CA THR A 49 9.63 30.45 -1.92
C THR A 49 10.07 29.83 -3.26
N ALA A 50 10.96 28.84 -3.22
CA ALA A 50 11.46 28.17 -4.43
C ALA A 50 10.33 27.46 -5.21
N LEU A 51 9.45 26.72 -4.52
CA LEU A 51 8.30 26.07 -5.17
C LEU A 51 7.31 27.10 -5.73
N THR A 52 7.07 28.20 -5.01
CA THR A 52 6.22 29.31 -5.50
C THR A 52 6.79 29.93 -6.78
N GLN A 53 8.10 30.19 -6.81
CA GLN A 53 8.78 30.72 -7.99
C GLN A 53 8.72 29.74 -9.18
N ALA A 54 8.79 28.43 -8.95
CA ALA A 54 8.63 27.42 -10.00
C ALA A 54 7.23 27.49 -10.62
N MET A 55 6.19 27.61 -9.79
CA MET A 55 4.81 27.81 -10.27
C MET A 55 4.65 29.12 -11.05
N ASP A 56 5.23 30.23 -10.56
CA ASP A 56 5.19 31.53 -11.24
C ASP A 56 5.87 31.53 -12.61
N ARG A 57 6.92 30.71 -12.79
CA ARG A 57 7.54 30.53 -14.11
C ARG A 57 6.58 29.82 -15.06
N LEU A 58 5.93 28.73 -14.63
CA LEU A 58 4.97 28.01 -15.46
C LEU A 58 3.73 28.86 -15.80
N ILE A 59 3.21 29.63 -14.82
CA ILE A 59 2.09 30.57 -15.04
C ILE A 59 2.45 31.58 -16.14
N ARG A 60 3.66 32.17 -16.09
CA ARG A 60 4.12 33.10 -17.14
C ARG A 60 4.26 32.43 -18.50
N THR A 61 4.79 31.20 -18.55
CA THR A 61 4.90 30.43 -19.80
C THR A 61 3.53 30.13 -20.40
N ALA A 62 2.57 29.66 -19.61
CA ALA A 62 1.20 29.38 -20.05
C ALA A 62 0.50 30.66 -20.55
N ALA A 63 0.67 31.79 -19.85
CA ALA A 63 0.14 33.08 -20.27
C ALA A 63 0.73 33.55 -21.61
N ALA A 64 2.05 33.45 -21.79
CA ALA A 64 2.73 33.83 -23.04
C ALA A 64 2.30 32.96 -24.23
N ALA A 65 1.96 31.69 -23.99
CA ALA A 65 1.44 30.77 -25.00
C ALA A 65 -0.07 30.96 -25.30
N GLY A 66 -0.77 31.83 -24.56
CA GLY A 66 -2.22 31.97 -24.68
C GLY A 66 -3.01 30.74 -24.19
N ASN A 67 -2.39 29.86 -23.39
CA ASN A 67 -3.04 28.65 -22.87
C ASN A 67 -3.84 28.98 -21.60
N LEU A 68 -5.07 29.49 -21.77
CA LEU A 68 -5.91 29.96 -20.67
C LEU A 68 -6.29 28.86 -19.66
N GLU A 69 -6.50 27.62 -20.11
CA GLU A 69 -6.87 26.52 -19.22
C GLU A 69 -5.70 26.09 -18.34
N GLU A 70 -4.50 25.94 -18.90
CA GLU A 70 -3.29 25.65 -18.12
C GLU A 70 -2.98 26.77 -17.12
N LEU A 71 -3.18 28.04 -17.51
CA LEU A 71 -3.02 29.20 -16.64
C LEU A 71 -3.94 29.13 -15.41
N LYS A 72 -5.23 28.83 -15.60
CA LYS A 72 -6.20 28.68 -14.50
C LYS A 72 -5.79 27.56 -13.54
N VAL A 73 -5.42 26.40 -14.08
CA VAL A 73 -5.00 25.23 -13.29
C VAL A 73 -3.75 25.55 -12.45
N LEU A 74 -2.72 26.13 -13.06
CA LEU A 74 -1.49 26.52 -12.36
C LEU A 74 -1.73 27.57 -11.28
N THR A 75 -2.60 28.55 -11.55
CA THR A 75 -2.97 29.60 -10.58
C THR A 75 -3.71 28.98 -9.38
N ALA A 76 -4.69 28.12 -9.61
CA ALA A 76 -5.42 27.43 -8.55
C ALA A 76 -4.49 26.57 -7.68
N HIS A 77 -3.54 25.86 -8.29
CA HIS A 77 -2.54 25.08 -7.57
C HIS A 77 -1.59 25.96 -6.74
N LYS A 78 -1.15 27.09 -7.28
CA LYS A 78 -0.35 28.08 -6.54
C LYS A 78 -1.11 28.60 -5.34
N ASP A 79 -2.36 29.00 -5.51
CA ASP A 79 -3.19 29.55 -4.43
C ASP A 79 -3.44 28.51 -3.33
N ALA A 80 -3.72 27.26 -3.70
CA ALA A 80 -3.87 26.16 -2.76
C ALA A 80 -2.58 25.87 -1.98
N PHE A 81 -1.42 25.94 -2.63
CA PHE A 81 -0.13 25.78 -1.97
C PHE A 81 0.21 26.95 -1.03
N VAL A 82 0.03 28.18 -1.50
CA VAL A 82 0.38 29.38 -0.72
C VAL A 82 -0.52 29.51 0.51
N THR A 83 -1.82 29.27 0.34
CA THR A 83 -2.86 29.46 1.38
C THR A 83 -2.96 28.27 2.33
N ALA A 84 -3.00 27.05 1.78
CA ALA A 84 -3.30 25.84 2.55
C ALA A 84 -2.12 24.86 2.66
N GLY A 85 -0.96 25.18 2.06
CA GLY A 85 0.20 24.27 2.06
C GLY A 85 -0.02 22.99 1.25
N ILE A 86 -1.05 22.94 0.39
CA ILE A 86 -1.38 21.76 -0.41
C ILE A 86 -0.37 21.66 -1.55
N LEU A 87 0.39 20.55 -1.58
CA LEU A 87 1.36 20.31 -2.64
C LEU A 87 0.66 20.14 -4.00
N PRO A 88 1.17 20.79 -5.06
CA PRO A 88 0.61 20.60 -6.40
C PRO A 88 0.88 19.17 -6.89
N ASN A 89 -0.10 18.59 -7.59
CA ASN A 89 -0.01 17.26 -8.20
C ASN A 89 -0.06 17.36 -9.72
N LEU A 90 0.75 18.25 -10.28
CA LEU A 90 0.90 18.42 -11.73
C LEU A 90 2.20 17.78 -12.17
N ALA A 91 2.16 17.00 -13.26
CA ALA A 91 3.35 16.33 -13.79
C ALA A 91 4.47 17.32 -14.13
N THR A 92 4.14 18.54 -14.57
CA THR A 92 5.10 19.62 -14.86
C THR A 92 5.77 20.23 -13.63
N LEU A 93 5.24 19.99 -12.43
CA LEU A 93 5.79 20.45 -11.16
C LEU A 93 6.44 19.33 -10.33
N SER A 94 6.47 18.09 -10.85
CA SER A 94 6.93 16.90 -10.09
C SER A 94 8.35 17.10 -9.51
N ASP A 95 9.29 17.60 -10.32
CA ASP A 95 10.66 17.86 -9.89
C ASP A 95 10.73 18.96 -8.81
N ALA A 96 9.99 20.05 -8.99
CA ALA A 96 9.94 21.14 -8.01
C ALA A 96 9.33 20.70 -6.68
N VAL A 97 8.30 19.85 -6.73
CA VAL A 97 7.67 19.24 -5.54
C VAL A 97 8.63 18.26 -4.86
N ALA A 98 9.39 17.48 -5.62
CA ALA A 98 10.42 16.59 -5.09
C ALA A 98 11.53 17.38 -4.38
N GLN A 99 11.99 18.48 -5.00
CA GLN A 99 12.99 19.38 -4.41
C GLN A 99 12.48 20.05 -3.13
N TYR A 100 11.24 20.56 -3.12
CA TYR A 100 10.60 21.08 -1.92
C TYR A 100 10.56 20.02 -0.81
N SER A 101 10.10 18.82 -1.11
CA SER A 101 9.97 17.72 -0.14
C SER A 101 11.33 17.26 0.39
N LEU A 102 12.38 17.29 -0.43
CA LEU A 102 13.74 17.01 0.00
C LEU A 102 14.29 18.12 0.93
N ALA A 103 14.07 19.39 0.59
CA ALA A 103 14.49 20.53 1.39
C ALA A 103 13.80 20.54 2.77
N MET A 104 12.49 20.26 2.81
CA MET A 104 11.73 20.10 4.05
C MET A 104 12.31 19.00 4.94
N ARG A 105 12.54 17.80 4.40
CA ARG A 105 13.15 16.68 5.15
C ARG A 105 14.54 17.01 5.67
N LYS A 106 15.35 17.72 4.88
CA LYS A 106 16.69 18.17 5.30
C LYS A 106 16.59 19.14 6.47
N ALA A 107 15.72 20.13 6.40
CA ALA A 107 15.51 21.09 7.49
C ALA A 107 15.04 20.37 8.76
N ASP A 108 14.04 19.48 8.65
CA ASP A 108 13.52 18.71 9.79
C ASP A 108 14.62 17.83 10.41
N GLY A 109 15.44 17.17 9.59
CA GLY A 109 16.57 16.36 10.06
C GLY A 109 17.62 17.18 10.83
N GLN A 110 17.92 18.40 10.39
CA GLN A 110 18.84 19.29 11.10
C GLN A 110 18.29 19.71 12.47
N LEU A 111 17.00 20.06 12.54
CA LEU A 111 16.36 20.43 13.80
C LEU A 111 16.27 19.23 14.76
N VAL A 112 15.96 18.03 14.27
CA VAL A 112 15.98 16.79 15.07
C VAL A 112 17.38 16.54 15.64
N GLY A 113 18.43 16.69 14.83
CA GLY A 113 19.81 16.57 15.31
C GLY A 113 20.16 17.58 16.41
N ALA A 114 19.68 18.82 16.31
CA ALA A 114 19.83 19.83 17.35
C ALA A 114 19.10 19.44 18.65
N TYR A 115 17.86 18.94 18.55
CA TYR A 115 17.14 18.40 19.73
C TYR A 115 17.88 17.23 20.38
N GLU A 116 18.42 16.29 19.60
CA GLU A 116 19.17 15.15 20.14
C GLU A 116 20.43 15.59 20.87
N THR A 117 21.16 16.55 20.30
CA THR A 117 22.34 17.17 20.93
C THR A 117 21.96 17.86 22.24
N ALA A 118 20.89 18.63 22.25
CA ALA A 118 20.38 19.32 23.44
C ALA A 118 19.91 18.34 24.54
N ILE A 119 19.18 17.28 24.16
CA ILE A 119 18.75 16.21 25.08
C ILE A 119 19.96 15.52 25.70
N GLN A 120 20.99 15.21 24.90
CA GLN A 120 22.21 14.58 25.38
C GLN A 120 22.93 15.48 26.39
N ALA A 121 23.12 16.76 26.06
CA ALA A 121 23.75 17.73 26.95
C ALA A 121 23.00 17.85 28.30
N TYR A 122 21.66 17.89 28.29
CA TYR A 122 20.88 17.89 29.53
C TYR A 122 20.95 16.58 30.32
N ASN A 123 21.03 15.41 29.66
CA ASN A 123 21.23 14.14 30.34
C ASN A 123 22.62 14.08 31.03
N ASP A 124 23.66 14.52 30.34
CA ASP A 124 25.03 14.56 30.87
C ASP A 124 25.14 15.50 32.09
N ALA A 125 24.35 16.58 32.07
CA ALA A 125 24.18 17.52 33.17
C ALA A 125 23.26 17.04 34.30
N LYS A 126 22.67 15.85 34.16
CA LYS A 126 21.66 15.28 35.08
C LYS A 126 20.40 16.16 35.24
N LYS A 127 20.06 16.96 34.23
CA LYS A 127 18.82 17.77 34.15
C LYS A 127 17.71 16.99 33.43
N PHE A 128 17.26 15.88 34.02
CA PHE A 128 16.37 14.92 33.36
C PHE A 128 15.00 15.49 32.96
N ASP A 129 14.43 16.39 33.76
CA ASP A 129 13.13 17.01 33.44
C ASP A 129 13.19 17.87 32.17
N ALA A 130 14.28 18.63 32.00
CA ALA A 130 14.52 19.41 30.79
C ALA A 130 14.72 18.50 29.56
N ALA A 131 15.50 17.42 29.71
CA ALA A 131 15.69 16.42 28.67
C ALA A 131 14.37 15.72 28.28
N LEU A 132 13.50 15.44 29.25
CA LEU A 132 12.19 14.83 29.00
C LEU A 132 11.25 15.78 28.25
N ASN A 133 11.25 17.07 28.61
CA ASN A 133 10.46 18.07 27.89
C ASN A 133 10.93 18.23 26.44
N LEU A 134 12.24 18.29 26.20
CA LEU A 134 12.77 18.32 24.83
C LEU A 134 12.46 17.05 24.04
N ARG A 135 12.41 15.86 24.68
CA ARG A 135 11.95 14.63 24.00
C ARG A 135 10.51 14.74 23.54
N LYS A 136 9.62 15.36 24.33
CA LYS A 136 8.22 15.60 23.95
C LYS A 136 8.13 16.58 22.77
N GLU A 137 8.87 17.69 22.81
CA GLU A 137 8.94 18.64 21.68
C GLU A 137 9.47 17.98 20.40
N ARG A 138 10.54 17.18 20.50
CA ARG A 138 11.08 16.41 19.37
C ARG A 138 10.06 15.40 18.84
N GLN A 139 9.32 14.73 19.72
CA GLN A 139 8.30 13.76 19.32
C GLN A 139 7.11 14.45 18.61
N GLN A 140 6.74 15.66 19.04
CA GLN A 140 5.75 16.48 18.32
C GLN A 140 6.24 16.80 16.90
N LEU A 141 7.49 17.23 16.73
CA LEU A 141 8.10 17.47 15.41
C LEU A 141 8.08 16.21 14.52
N LEU A 142 8.46 15.05 15.07
CA LEU A 142 8.50 13.78 14.32
C LEU A 142 7.12 13.20 14.00
N SER A 143 6.08 13.58 14.73
CA SER A 143 4.71 13.14 14.46
C SER A 143 4.16 13.68 13.14
N GLY A 144 4.91 14.56 12.46
CA GLY A 144 4.54 15.10 11.16
C GLY A 144 3.33 16.03 11.21
N GLN A 145 2.94 16.49 12.41
CA GLN A 145 2.13 17.70 12.52
C GLN A 145 2.97 18.83 11.91
N PRO A 146 2.56 19.40 10.76
CA PRO A 146 3.28 20.51 10.18
C PRO A 146 3.36 21.66 11.20
N ASP A 147 4.24 22.64 10.97
CA ASP A 147 4.15 24.01 11.53
C ASP A 147 2.88 24.72 11.04
N GLY A 148 1.74 24.03 11.08
CA GLY A 148 0.45 24.67 11.15
C GLY A 148 0.41 25.46 12.46
N PRO A 149 -0.38 26.53 12.50
CA PRO A 149 -0.66 27.19 13.75
C PRO A 149 -1.13 26.14 14.77
N ASN A 150 -0.80 26.32 16.06
CA ASN A 150 -1.06 25.34 17.11
C ASN A 150 -2.43 24.67 16.90
N ALA A 151 -2.57 23.35 17.04
CA ALA A 151 -3.83 22.65 16.78
C ALA A 151 -5.02 23.25 17.54
N ASP A 152 -4.76 23.94 18.65
CA ASP A 152 -5.73 24.70 19.45
C ASP A 152 -5.76 26.21 19.15
N SER A 153 -5.27 26.67 18.00
CA SER A 153 -5.33 28.06 17.56
C SER A 153 -6.53 28.28 16.63
N PRO A 154 -7.11 29.49 16.62
CA PRO A 154 -8.20 29.82 15.70
C PRO A 154 -7.74 29.79 14.23
N GLU A 155 -6.46 30.02 13.93
CA GLU A 155 -5.89 29.90 12.58
C GLU A 155 -5.86 28.43 12.11
N ALA A 156 -5.59 27.48 13.01
CA ALA A 156 -5.61 26.05 12.67
C ALA A 156 -7.02 25.59 12.32
N VAL A 157 -8.01 26.04 13.10
CA VAL A 157 -9.43 25.74 12.86
C VAL A 157 -9.87 26.31 11.51
N ALA A 158 -9.50 27.55 11.18
CA ALA A 158 -9.79 28.16 9.90
C ALA A 158 -9.14 27.39 8.73
N MET A 159 -7.84 27.08 8.85
CA MET A 159 -7.10 26.34 7.82
C MET A 159 -7.69 24.95 7.55
N LEU A 160 -8.13 24.24 8.59
CA LEU A 160 -8.79 22.93 8.45
C LEU A 160 -10.15 23.04 7.74
N LEU A 161 -10.94 24.06 8.07
CA LEU A 161 -12.21 24.31 7.42
C LEU A 161 -12.02 24.68 5.94
N ASP A 162 -11.06 25.55 5.62
CA ASP A 162 -10.75 25.94 4.24
C ASP A 162 -10.24 24.77 3.41
N ARG A 163 -9.43 23.90 4.01
CA ARG A 163 -9.03 22.63 3.38
C ARG A 163 -10.24 21.76 3.08
N ALA A 164 -11.17 21.60 4.02
CA ALA A 164 -12.38 20.82 3.80
C ALA A 164 -13.27 21.41 2.70
N LYS A 165 -13.38 22.75 2.60
CA LYS A 165 -14.07 23.44 1.50
C LYS A 165 -13.39 23.18 0.15
N SER A 166 -12.06 23.22 0.10
CA SER A 166 -11.30 22.91 -1.11
C SER A 166 -11.47 21.44 -1.53
N ASP A 167 -11.42 20.52 -0.56
CA ASP A 167 -11.61 19.08 -0.79
C ASP A 167 -13.03 18.78 -1.30
N TYR A 168 -14.04 19.49 -0.79
CA TYR A 168 -15.41 19.43 -1.27
C TYR A 168 -15.51 19.81 -2.76
N ARG A 169 -15.02 21.00 -3.14
CA ARG A 169 -15.09 21.49 -4.53
C ARG A 169 -14.43 20.51 -5.49
N ARG A 170 -13.21 20.07 -5.16
CA ARG A 170 -12.49 19.06 -5.95
C ARG A 170 -13.27 17.76 -6.09
N SER A 171 -13.84 17.23 -5.00
CA SER A 171 -14.60 15.99 -5.04
C SER A 171 -15.85 16.10 -5.91
N VAL A 172 -16.52 17.26 -5.91
CA VAL A 172 -17.69 17.53 -6.77
C VAL A 172 -17.25 17.63 -8.23
N ASP A 173 -16.19 18.38 -8.53
CA ASP A 173 -15.66 18.58 -9.88
C ASP A 173 -15.16 17.27 -10.52
N GLU A 174 -14.42 16.46 -9.77
CA GLU A 174 -13.96 15.13 -10.22
C GLU A 174 -15.16 14.21 -10.53
N SER A 175 -16.17 14.21 -9.65
CA SER A 175 -17.37 13.39 -9.83
C SER A 175 -18.20 13.87 -11.03
N ARG A 176 -18.29 15.19 -11.25
CA ARG A 176 -18.96 15.78 -12.42
C ARG A 176 -18.23 15.42 -13.70
N THR A 177 -16.90 15.56 -13.72
CA THR A 177 -16.05 15.20 -14.86
C THR A 177 -16.25 13.74 -15.26
N ALA A 178 -16.25 12.84 -14.28
CA ALA A 178 -16.52 11.42 -14.51
C ALA A 178 -17.94 11.19 -15.09
N TYR A 179 -18.93 11.93 -14.59
CA TYR A 179 -20.30 11.84 -15.08
C TYR A 179 -20.43 12.33 -16.54
N VAL A 180 -19.92 13.52 -16.85
CA VAL A 180 -19.91 14.12 -18.20
C VAL A 180 -19.14 13.25 -19.20
N THR A 181 -18.08 12.59 -18.75
CA THR A 181 -17.31 11.64 -19.57
C THR A 181 -18.16 10.45 -20.01
N VAL A 182 -18.99 9.88 -19.12
CA VAL A 182 -19.90 8.78 -19.48
C VAL A 182 -20.92 9.23 -20.52
N ILE A 183 -21.49 10.44 -20.37
CA ILE A 183 -22.43 10.99 -21.36
C ILE A 183 -21.72 11.16 -22.72
N SER A 184 -20.50 11.72 -22.72
CA SER A 184 -19.71 11.93 -23.94
C SER A 184 -19.38 10.61 -24.66
N THR A 185 -18.95 9.58 -23.92
CA THR A 185 -18.73 8.24 -24.48
C THR A 185 -20.01 7.67 -25.10
N ARG A 186 -21.17 7.91 -24.48
CA ARG A 186 -22.45 7.44 -25.01
C ARG A 186 -22.88 8.21 -26.25
N ILE A 187 -22.64 9.52 -26.33
CA ILE A 187 -22.82 10.33 -27.54
C ILE A 187 -22.01 9.71 -28.70
N THR A 188 -20.72 9.44 -28.50
CA THR A 188 -19.86 8.82 -29.51
C THR A 188 -20.40 7.47 -29.99
N ALA A 189 -20.89 6.63 -29.08
CA ALA A 189 -21.48 5.34 -29.43
C ALA A 189 -22.78 5.49 -30.25
N MET A 190 -23.65 6.45 -29.92
CA MET A 190 -24.87 6.73 -30.69
C MET A 190 -24.55 7.33 -32.06
N THR A 191 -23.52 8.18 -32.17
CA THR A 191 -23.03 8.69 -33.45
C THR A 191 -22.55 7.55 -34.35
N ALA A 192 -21.76 6.61 -33.82
CA ALA A 192 -21.29 5.45 -34.57
C ALA A 192 -22.43 4.53 -35.03
N ALA A 193 -23.52 4.47 -34.25
CA ALA A 193 -24.73 3.71 -34.60
C ALA A 193 -25.69 4.44 -35.56
N GLY A 194 -25.44 5.71 -35.89
CA GLY A 194 -26.34 6.52 -36.71
C GLY A 194 -27.63 6.96 -35.99
N ASP A 195 -27.70 6.92 -34.66
CA ASP A 195 -28.88 7.35 -33.89
C ASP A 195 -28.85 8.86 -33.60
N LEU A 196 -29.30 9.66 -34.56
CA LEU A 196 -29.35 11.13 -34.44
C LEU A 196 -30.20 11.61 -33.25
N ASN A 197 -31.31 10.94 -32.96
CA ASN A 197 -32.21 11.32 -31.86
C ASN A 197 -31.60 10.99 -30.50
N GLY A 198 -30.84 9.89 -30.40
CA GLY A 198 -30.01 9.57 -29.24
C GLY A 198 -28.91 10.62 -29.00
N VAL A 199 -28.20 11.02 -30.06
CA VAL A 199 -27.15 12.06 -29.99
C VAL A 199 -27.71 13.39 -29.48
N LYS A 200 -28.81 13.91 -30.06
CA LYS A 200 -29.40 15.19 -29.64
C LYS A 200 -29.78 15.19 -28.16
N ARG A 201 -30.50 14.16 -27.71
CA ARG A 201 -30.92 14.03 -26.30
C ARG A 201 -29.74 13.97 -25.33
N LEU A 202 -28.68 13.23 -25.68
CA LEU A 202 -27.51 13.11 -24.82
C LEU A 202 -26.63 14.36 -24.82
N THR A 203 -26.61 15.12 -25.93
CA THR A 203 -25.96 16.44 -25.96
C THR A 203 -26.65 17.42 -25.03
N ASP A 204 -27.98 17.46 -25.02
CA ASP A 204 -28.75 18.30 -24.08
C ASP A 204 -28.49 17.87 -22.62
N ALA A 205 -28.47 16.56 -22.35
CA ALA A 205 -28.13 16.01 -21.05
C ALA A 205 -26.70 16.36 -20.61
N LYS A 206 -25.74 16.38 -21.54
CA LYS A 206 -24.36 16.80 -21.29
C LYS A 206 -24.30 18.27 -20.91
N ALA A 207 -24.93 19.16 -21.69
CA ALA A 207 -24.96 20.58 -21.40
C ALA A 207 -25.61 20.88 -20.05
N ALA A 208 -26.70 20.17 -19.70
CA ALA A 208 -27.32 20.27 -18.38
C ALA A 208 -26.38 19.82 -17.25
N ALA A 209 -25.67 18.69 -17.43
CA ALA A 209 -24.71 18.17 -16.44
C ALA A 209 -23.50 19.11 -16.24
N GLU A 210 -23.02 19.76 -17.30
CA GLU A 210 -21.93 20.75 -17.23
C GLU A 210 -22.37 22.03 -16.49
N ALA A 211 -23.61 22.46 -16.72
CA ALA A 211 -24.21 23.64 -16.08
C ALA A 211 -24.69 23.43 -14.63
N ASP A 212 -24.45 22.25 -14.05
CA ASP A 212 -24.96 21.83 -12.72
C ASP A 212 -26.50 21.85 -12.59
N ASN A 213 -27.19 21.76 -13.74
CA ASN A 213 -28.63 21.70 -13.78
C ASN A 213 -29.13 20.26 -13.63
N THR A 214 -30.38 20.12 -13.22
CA THR A 214 -31.07 18.83 -13.24
C THR A 214 -31.11 18.28 -14.67
N LEU A 215 -30.89 16.97 -14.81
CA LEU A 215 -31.02 16.30 -16.11
C LEU A 215 -32.38 16.60 -16.76
N PRO A 216 -32.44 16.81 -18.08
CA PRO A 216 -33.69 16.90 -18.80
C PRO A 216 -34.54 15.64 -18.60
N ASP A 217 -35.83 15.83 -18.32
CA ASP A 217 -36.80 14.75 -18.26
C ASP A 217 -36.81 13.99 -19.60
N GLY A 218 -36.57 12.67 -19.55
CA GLY A 218 -36.49 11.81 -20.73
C GLY A 218 -35.13 11.13 -20.97
N THR A 219 -34.12 11.40 -20.14
CA THR A 219 -32.84 10.67 -20.20
C THR A 219 -32.97 9.28 -19.57
N ASN A 220 -33.37 8.29 -20.38
CA ASN A 220 -33.60 6.89 -19.94
C ASN A 220 -32.42 5.95 -20.21
N ASP A 221 -31.26 6.47 -20.63
CA ASP A 221 -30.07 5.63 -20.86
C ASP A 221 -29.54 5.08 -19.54
N SER A 222 -29.46 3.75 -19.41
CA SER A 222 -29.12 3.07 -18.16
C SER A 222 -27.68 3.37 -17.69
N GLN A 223 -26.74 3.60 -18.62
CA GLN A 223 -25.36 3.96 -18.28
C GLN A 223 -25.29 5.40 -17.75
N VAL A 224 -26.03 6.31 -18.37
CA VAL A 224 -26.14 7.70 -17.92
C VAL A 224 -26.84 7.79 -16.56
N LEU A 225 -27.93 7.06 -16.34
CA LEU A 225 -28.60 6.98 -15.04
C LEU A 225 -27.69 6.37 -13.97
N GLY A 226 -26.96 5.31 -14.29
CA GLY A 226 -25.98 4.71 -13.39
C GLY A 226 -24.83 5.68 -13.03
N ALA A 227 -24.37 6.49 -13.98
CA ALA A 227 -23.36 7.52 -13.73
C ALA A 227 -23.91 8.69 -12.91
N ARG A 228 -25.14 9.15 -13.17
CA ARG A 228 -25.85 10.15 -12.36
C ARG A 228 -25.97 9.72 -10.92
N ASN A 229 -26.40 8.48 -10.67
CA ASN A 229 -26.54 7.96 -9.30
C ASN A 229 -25.20 7.94 -8.56
N ARG A 230 -24.10 7.62 -9.25
CA ARG A 230 -22.74 7.70 -8.69
C ARG A 230 -22.32 9.14 -8.40
N TYR A 231 -22.59 10.08 -9.30
CA TYR A 231 -22.36 11.51 -9.08
C TYR A 231 -23.12 12.01 -7.85
N SER A 232 -24.45 11.78 -7.80
CA SER A 232 -25.28 12.19 -6.66
C SER A 232 -24.79 11.60 -5.34
N ALA A 233 -24.41 10.33 -5.30
CA ALA A 233 -23.86 9.70 -4.10
C ALA A 233 -22.52 10.31 -3.68
N ALA A 234 -21.65 10.67 -4.63
CA ALA A 234 -20.38 11.31 -4.35
C ALA A 234 -20.56 12.75 -3.82
N VAL A 235 -21.47 13.53 -4.42
CA VAL A 235 -21.82 14.89 -3.93
C VAL A 235 -22.42 14.81 -2.53
N GLN A 236 -23.31 13.85 -2.24
CA GLN A 236 -23.86 13.64 -0.90
C GLN A 236 -22.75 13.33 0.12
N LEU A 237 -21.81 12.45 -0.21
CA LEU A 237 -20.66 12.15 0.64
C LEU A 237 -19.77 13.38 0.87
N ALA A 238 -19.53 14.17 -0.17
CA ALA A 238 -18.76 15.40 -0.08
C ALA A 238 -19.46 16.42 0.84
N ASN A 239 -20.77 16.61 0.69
CA ASN A 239 -21.59 17.44 1.57
C ASN A 239 -21.50 16.98 3.03
N GLN A 240 -21.62 15.68 3.31
CA GLN A 240 -21.51 15.14 4.68
C GLN A 240 -20.17 15.47 5.33
N LYS A 241 -19.06 15.29 4.59
CA LYS A 241 -17.71 15.64 5.08
C LYS A 241 -17.59 17.13 5.36
N LEU A 242 -18.09 17.97 4.45
CA LEU A 242 -18.07 19.42 4.61
C LEU A 242 -18.91 19.85 5.83
N THR A 243 -20.11 19.32 6.00
CA THR A 243 -20.95 19.56 7.19
C THR A 243 -20.24 19.16 8.49
N SER A 244 -19.54 18.02 8.51
CA SER A 244 -18.75 17.62 9.69
C SER A 244 -17.66 18.64 10.00
N ALA A 245 -16.92 19.08 8.98
CA ALA A 245 -15.86 20.08 9.14
C ALA A 245 -16.40 21.42 9.67
N TYR A 246 -17.55 21.89 9.17
CA TYR A 246 -18.22 23.08 9.73
C TYR A 246 -18.58 22.91 11.20
N ARG A 247 -19.19 21.78 11.58
CA ARG A 247 -19.56 21.52 12.99
C ARG A 247 -18.34 21.45 13.90
N ASP A 248 -17.26 20.82 13.45
CA ASP A 248 -16.01 20.75 14.21
C ASP A 248 -15.36 22.13 14.32
N ALA A 249 -15.39 22.94 13.27
CA ALA A 249 -14.91 24.32 13.30
C ALA A 249 -15.70 25.18 14.30
N ILE A 250 -17.03 25.14 14.26
CA ILE A 250 -17.92 25.84 15.21
C ILE A 250 -17.59 25.41 16.65
N ARG A 251 -17.49 24.09 16.91
CA ARG A 251 -17.15 23.54 18.23
C ARG A 251 -15.78 24.04 18.71
N ASN A 252 -14.77 24.01 17.85
CA ASN A 252 -13.42 24.40 18.20
C ASN A 252 -13.30 25.91 18.44
N PHE A 253 -13.86 26.76 17.58
CA PHE A 253 -13.91 28.21 17.83
C PHE A 253 -14.63 28.55 19.13
N THR A 254 -15.73 27.85 19.45
CA THR A 254 -16.46 28.02 20.71
C THR A 254 -15.60 27.64 21.92
N ARG A 255 -14.92 26.48 21.86
CA ARG A 255 -14.02 26.01 22.94
C ARG A 255 -12.87 26.98 23.19
N LEU A 256 -12.37 27.60 22.12
CA LEU A 256 -11.30 28.61 22.17
C LEU A 256 -11.81 30.02 22.52
N LYS A 257 -13.11 30.19 22.81
CA LYS A 257 -13.77 31.46 23.14
C LYS A 257 -13.76 32.51 22.01
N TYR A 258 -13.64 32.10 20.75
CA TYR A 258 -13.78 32.96 19.57
C TYR A 258 -15.22 32.92 19.04
N LEU A 259 -16.16 33.47 19.81
CA LEU A 259 -17.61 33.34 19.54
C LEU A 259 -18.04 33.99 18.22
N ASP A 260 -17.51 35.18 17.88
CA ASP A 260 -17.84 35.86 16.62
C ASP A 260 -17.45 35.03 15.39
N ARG A 261 -16.32 34.31 15.44
CA ARG A 261 -15.89 33.40 14.37
C ARG A 261 -16.78 32.16 14.30
N ALA A 262 -17.17 31.60 15.45
CA ALA A 262 -18.10 30.46 15.49
C ALA A 262 -19.46 30.83 14.86
N GLU A 263 -20.00 32.00 15.18
CA GLU A 263 -21.25 32.51 14.60
C GLU A 263 -21.12 32.77 13.09
N ALA A 264 -20.02 33.36 12.64
CA ALA A 264 -19.76 33.57 11.22
C ALA A 264 -19.70 32.25 10.43
N VAL A 265 -19.01 31.24 10.97
CA VAL A 265 -18.92 29.89 10.37
C VAL A 265 -20.29 29.20 10.37
N GLN A 266 -21.09 29.39 11.41
CA GLN A 266 -22.47 28.87 11.46
C GLN A 266 -23.35 29.52 10.38
N LYS A 267 -23.33 30.84 10.25
CA LYS A 267 -24.07 31.57 9.19
C LYS A 267 -23.62 31.12 7.80
N GLU A 268 -22.32 30.89 7.60
CA GLU A 268 -21.82 30.35 6.34
C GLU A 268 -22.38 28.95 6.05
N MET A 269 -22.41 28.04 7.04
CA MET A 269 -22.98 26.70 6.91
C MET A 269 -24.49 26.73 6.58
N GLU A 270 -25.22 27.66 7.19
CA GLU A 270 -26.64 27.91 6.93
C GLU A 270 -26.88 28.45 5.52
N ALA A 271 -26.07 29.42 5.07
CA ALA A 271 -26.19 30.04 3.76
C ALA A 271 -26.01 29.05 2.60
N ILE A 272 -25.18 28.03 2.76
CA ILE A 272 -24.97 26.97 1.75
C ILE A 272 -25.96 25.79 1.90
N GLY A 273 -26.97 25.90 2.77
CA GLY A 273 -28.02 24.89 2.94
C GLY A 273 -27.54 23.57 3.56
N LEU A 274 -26.41 23.56 4.27
CA LEU A 274 -25.90 22.36 4.95
C LEU A 274 -26.49 22.15 6.35
N THR A 275 -27.39 23.03 6.80
CA THR A 275 -28.13 22.82 8.05
C THR A 275 -29.14 21.71 7.91
N THR A 276 -28.94 20.65 8.70
CA THR A 276 -30.00 19.71 9.06
C THR A 276 -30.97 20.42 9.99
N THR A 277 -31.95 21.12 9.44
CA THR A 277 -33.11 21.56 10.22
C THR A 277 -33.71 20.32 10.87
N ARG A 278 -33.56 20.22 12.19
CA ARG A 278 -34.24 19.21 13.00
C ARG A 278 -35.71 19.63 13.03
N GLY A 279 -36.45 19.28 11.99
CA GLY A 279 -37.83 19.68 11.80
C GLY A 279 -38.80 18.85 12.64
N ASP A 280 -39.34 19.46 13.69
CA ASP A 280 -40.65 19.09 14.24
C ASP A 280 -41.72 19.65 13.28
N GLY A 281 -42.18 18.85 12.31
CA GLY A 281 -43.25 19.28 11.37
C GLY A 281 -43.46 18.32 10.20
N ALA A 282 -44.71 17.92 9.96
CA ALA A 282 -45.11 16.84 9.06
C ALA A 282 -45.27 17.23 7.57
N ALA A 283 -44.90 16.26 6.69
CA ALA A 283 -45.20 16.03 5.26
C ALA A 283 -44.46 16.86 4.16
N PRO A 284 -44.26 16.34 2.92
CA PRO A 284 -44.54 15.00 2.37
C PRO A 284 -43.25 14.21 1.96
N ALA A 285 -43.44 12.92 1.67
CA ALA A 285 -42.40 11.92 1.47
C ALA A 285 -41.36 12.25 0.39
N SER A 286 -40.12 12.51 0.84
CA SER A 286 -38.89 12.29 0.08
C SER A 286 -38.09 11.18 0.78
N PRO A 287 -37.36 10.30 0.06
CA PRO A 287 -36.75 9.13 0.68
C PRO A 287 -35.60 9.54 1.61
N GLY A 288 -35.85 9.51 2.92
CA GLY A 288 -34.86 9.69 3.98
C GLY A 288 -33.73 8.66 3.86
N VAL A 289 -32.48 9.11 3.75
CA VAL A 289 -31.54 9.38 4.86
C VAL A 289 -31.40 8.18 5.80
N SER A 290 -30.32 7.41 5.57
CA SER A 290 -29.75 6.44 6.51
C SER A 290 -28.28 6.80 6.73
N THR A 291 -27.89 6.83 8.00
CA THR A 291 -26.56 7.14 8.51
C THR A 291 -25.47 6.23 7.93
N ASP A 292 -24.29 6.82 7.75
CA ASP A 292 -23.06 6.41 7.05
C ASP A 292 -22.37 5.08 7.47
N VAL A 293 -23.12 4.11 7.97
CA VAL A 293 -22.67 2.71 8.17
C VAL A 293 -23.29 1.79 7.10
N SER A 294 -24.52 2.11 6.66
CA SER A 294 -25.28 1.27 5.72
C SER A 294 -24.67 1.17 4.32
N SER A 295 -24.01 2.22 3.84
CA SER A 295 -23.42 2.27 2.49
C SER A 295 -22.16 1.39 2.39
N LYS A 296 -21.30 1.41 3.42
CA LYS A 296 -20.12 0.53 3.51
C LYS A 296 -20.51 -0.93 3.67
N LEU A 297 -21.56 -1.19 4.44
CA LEU A 297 -22.09 -2.54 4.68
C LEU A 297 -22.91 -3.09 3.49
N SER A 298 -23.54 -2.26 2.67
CA SER A 298 -24.19 -2.76 1.44
C SER A 298 -23.22 -3.50 0.49
N ARG A 299 -21.91 -3.21 0.56
CA ARG A 299 -20.84 -3.91 -0.17
C ARG A 299 -20.41 -5.24 0.47
N THR A 300 -20.81 -5.51 1.70
CA THR A 300 -20.49 -6.77 2.42
C THR A 300 -21.50 -7.88 2.17
N LEU A 301 -22.68 -7.56 1.63
CA LEU A 301 -23.68 -8.58 1.29
C LEU A 301 -23.31 -9.30 -0.02
N PRO A 302 -23.63 -10.59 -0.15
CA PRO A 302 -23.65 -11.28 -1.44
C PRO A 302 -24.42 -10.48 -2.50
N ALA A 303 -23.95 -10.50 -3.75
CA ALA A 303 -24.48 -9.65 -4.82
C ALA A 303 -25.99 -9.81 -5.06
N PHE A 304 -26.55 -10.98 -4.76
CA PHE A 304 -27.98 -11.26 -4.89
C PHE A 304 -28.84 -10.62 -3.77
N LEU A 305 -28.23 -10.07 -2.71
CA LEU A 305 -28.92 -9.41 -1.60
C LEU A 305 -28.81 -7.88 -1.66
N ALA A 306 -29.77 -7.23 -1.02
CA ALA A 306 -29.80 -5.81 -0.73
C ALA A 306 -30.45 -5.58 0.63
N ALA A 307 -29.97 -4.58 1.38
CA ALA A 307 -30.57 -4.17 2.64
C ALA A 307 -31.49 -2.95 2.43
N VAL A 308 -32.63 -2.97 3.11
CA VAL A 308 -33.51 -1.83 3.35
C VAL A 308 -33.39 -1.51 4.83
N GLY A 309 -32.64 -0.45 5.17
CA GLY A 309 -32.29 -0.09 6.55
C GLY A 309 -30.82 -0.40 6.89
N THR A 310 -30.44 -0.11 8.14
CA THR A 310 -29.07 -0.29 8.65
C THR A 310 -28.87 -1.67 9.26
N PHE A 311 -27.70 -2.25 9.08
CA PHE A 311 -27.26 -3.42 9.85
C PHE A 311 -25.87 -3.15 10.42
N GLY A 312 -25.39 -3.99 11.34
CA GLY A 312 -24.01 -3.98 11.84
C GLY A 312 -23.26 -5.22 11.38
N ALA A 313 -21.97 -5.10 11.11
CA ALA A 313 -21.08 -6.25 10.96
C ALA A 313 -20.50 -6.62 12.33
N GLU A 314 -20.63 -7.88 12.70
CA GLU A 314 -20.09 -8.46 13.94
C GLU A 314 -19.00 -9.48 13.61
N LYS A 315 -18.26 -9.92 14.64
CA LYS A 315 -17.12 -10.84 14.47
C LYS A 315 -17.48 -12.12 13.70
N VAL A 316 -18.71 -12.60 13.82
CA VAL A 316 -19.14 -13.88 13.25
C VAL A 316 -20.22 -13.75 12.18
N GLY A 317 -20.68 -12.53 11.85
CA GLY A 317 -21.78 -12.34 10.92
C GLY A 317 -22.28 -10.91 10.83
N ILE A 318 -23.56 -10.73 10.50
CA ILE A 318 -24.23 -9.44 10.46
C ILE A 318 -25.44 -9.43 11.40
N ARG A 319 -25.72 -8.29 12.03
CA ARG A 319 -26.92 -8.05 12.84
C ARG A 319 -27.76 -6.93 12.22
N PRO A 320 -28.92 -7.22 11.62
CA PRO A 320 -29.86 -6.20 11.19
C PRO A 320 -30.28 -5.31 12.37
N ALA A 321 -30.36 -3.99 12.16
CA ALA A 321 -30.97 -3.12 13.15
C ALA A 321 -32.49 -3.36 13.24
N LYS A 322 -33.11 -2.78 14.27
CA LYS A 322 -34.58 -2.69 14.33
C LYS A 322 -35.07 -2.04 13.02
N ASP A 323 -36.03 -2.68 12.37
CA ASP A 323 -36.63 -2.30 11.08
C ASP A 323 -35.74 -2.49 9.83
N CYS A 324 -34.56 -3.13 9.96
CA CYS A 324 -33.76 -3.50 8.79
C CYS A 324 -34.23 -4.84 8.20
N ILE A 325 -34.46 -4.84 6.89
CA ILE A 325 -34.81 -6.03 6.11
C ILE A 325 -33.72 -6.26 5.07
N ILE A 326 -33.16 -7.46 5.04
CA ILE A 326 -32.21 -7.88 4.00
C ILE A 326 -32.94 -8.85 3.09
N ALA A 327 -33.02 -8.52 1.81
CA ALA A 327 -33.81 -9.27 0.84
C ALA A 327 -33.05 -9.50 -0.46
N THR A 328 -33.48 -10.51 -1.22
CA THR A 328 -33.01 -10.72 -2.59
C THR A 328 -33.36 -9.52 -3.47
N ARG A 329 -32.47 -9.21 -4.41
CA ARG A 329 -32.72 -8.18 -5.42
C ARG A 329 -33.84 -8.60 -6.38
N THR A 330 -33.91 -9.90 -6.69
CA THR A 330 -34.98 -10.52 -7.47
C THR A 330 -36.19 -10.86 -6.59
N ALA A 331 -37.38 -10.85 -7.18
CA ALA A 331 -38.66 -10.96 -6.46
C ALA A 331 -39.60 -12.03 -7.02
N ASP A 332 -39.13 -12.91 -7.90
CA ASP A 332 -39.90 -13.90 -8.67
C ASP A 332 -39.64 -15.34 -8.19
N PHE A 333 -39.49 -15.52 -6.88
CA PHE A 333 -39.17 -16.84 -6.31
C PHE A 333 -40.37 -17.78 -6.19
N LEU A 334 -41.61 -17.30 -6.41
CA LEU A 334 -42.80 -18.16 -6.42
C LEU A 334 -42.96 -18.97 -7.71
N SER A 335 -42.28 -18.60 -8.79
CA SER A 335 -42.24 -19.31 -10.07
C SER A 335 -41.02 -20.19 -10.23
N LYS A 336 -40.07 -20.13 -9.29
CA LYS A 336 -38.76 -20.78 -9.37
C LYS A 336 -38.65 -21.93 -8.38
N ASP A 337 -37.87 -22.92 -8.76
CA ASP A 337 -37.35 -23.87 -7.80
C ASP A 337 -36.14 -23.24 -7.10
N PHE A 338 -36.11 -23.28 -5.78
CA PHE A 338 -35.04 -22.69 -4.99
C PHE A 338 -34.82 -23.41 -3.66
N VAL A 339 -33.60 -23.26 -3.13
CA VAL A 339 -33.23 -23.53 -1.73
C VAL A 339 -32.53 -22.29 -1.19
N PHE A 340 -33.06 -21.74 -0.11
CA PHE A 340 -32.54 -20.57 0.59
C PHE A 340 -32.26 -20.93 2.04
N ASP A 341 -30.98 -21.00 2.39
CA ASP A 341 -30.53 -21.32 3.74
C ASP A 341 -30.01 -20.07 4.42
N MET A 342 -30.46 -19.88 5.66
CA MET A 342 -30.00 -18.81 6.53
C MET A 342 -29.44 -19.41 7.82
N HIS A 343 -28.15 -19.21 8.06
CA HIS A 343 -27.51 -19.63 9.30
C HIS A 343 -27.69 -18.53 10.35
N VAL A 344 -28.25 -18.91 11.50
CA VAL A 344 -28.62 -17.98 12.57
C VAL A 344 -28.19 -18.53 13.92
N GLU A 345 -27.67 -17.65 14.78
CA GLU A 345 -27.46 -17.95 16.19
C GLU A 345 -28.69 -17.50 16.97
N VAL A 346 -29.40 -18.44 17.60
CA VAL A 346 -30.64 -18.13 18.31
C VAL A 346 -30.29 -17.49 19.66
N PRO A 347 -30.74 -16.26 19.94
CA PRO A 347 -30.28 -15.51 21.13
C PRO A 347 -30.94 -15.98 22.43
N LYS A 348 -30.37 -15.59 23.59
CA LYS A 348 -30.93 -15.87 24.92
C LYS A 348 -32.19 -15.06 25.28
N ASN A 349 -32.32 -13.84 24.74
CA ASN A 349 -33.22 -12.80 25.26
C ASN A 349 -34.63 -12.88 24.63
N ASP A 350 -35.41 -11.80 24.59
CA ASP A 350 -36.70 -11.74 23.86
C ASP A 350 -36.56 -11.35 22.38
N GLU A 351 -35.34 -11.42 21.86
CA GLU A 351 -35.02 -11.16 20.45
C GLU A 351 -35.66 -12.21 19.53
N TRP A 352 -35.99 -11.78 18.30
CA TRP A 352 -36.67 -12.60 17.31
C TRP A 352 -35.88 -12.70 16.00
N VAL A 353 -36.14 -13.79 15.28
CA VAL A 353 -35.63 -14.07 13.94
C VAL A 353 -36.80 -14.16 12.97
N VAL A 354 -36.71 -13.50 11.83
CA VAL A 354 -37.65 -13.65 10.72
C VAL A 354 -36.88 -14.05 9.47
N VAL A 355 -37.33 -15.13 8.82
CA VAL A 355 -36.88 -15.51 7.48
C VAL A 355 -38.14 -15.80 6.67
N GLY A 356 -38.23 -15.32 5.43
CA GLY A 356 -39.47 -15.42 4.67
C GLY A 356 -39.36 -15.24 3.17
N ILE A 357 -40.49 -15.44 2.51
CA ILE A 357 -40.74 -15.12 1.11
C ILE A 357 -41.94 -14.19 0.99
N GLY A 358 -41.84 -13.14 0.18
CA GLY A 358 -42.94 -12.20 -0.05
C GLY A 358 -42.50 -10.76 -0.22
N ASP A 359 -43.46 -9.84 -0.07
CA ASP A 359 -43.26 -8.41 -0.33
C ASP A 359 -42.61 -7.63 0.83
N THR A 360 -42.02 -8.37 1.77
CA THR A 360 -41.41 -7.92 3.02
C THR A 360 -42.35 -7.23 4.01
N THR A 361 -43.65 -7.17 3.72
CA THR A 361 -44.68 -6.75 4.69
C THR A 361 -45.24 -7.96 5.43
N GLU A 362 -45.85 -7.73 6.60
CA GLU A 362 -46.51 -8.81 7.34
C GLU A 362 -47.61 -9.46 6.50
N LYS A 363 -48.49 -8.65 5.89
CA LYS A 363 -49.62 -9.11 5.06
C LYS A 363 -49.19 -9.92 3.84
N GLY A 364 -48.17 -9.47 3.12
CA GLY A 364 -47.76 -10.03 1.84
C GLY A 364 -46.63 -11.06 1.91
N SER A 365 -46.46 -11.76 3.04
CA SER A 365 -45.38 -12.74 3.20
C SER A 365 -45.80 -14.08 3.83
N ILE A 366 -45.03 -15.10 3.50
CA ILE A 366 -44.96 -16.40 4.19
C ILE A 366 -43.61 -16.40 4.90
N ARG A 367 -43.61 -16.40 6.24
CA ARG A 367 -42.38 -16.24 7.02
C ARG A 367 -42.35 -17.15 8.23
N VAL A 368 -41.16 -17.60 8.60
CA VAL A 368 -40.91 -18.24 9.88
C VAL A 368 -40.42 -17.20 10.86
N VAL A 369 -41.07 -17.16 12.01
CA VAL A 369 -40.70 -16.33 13.14
C VAL A 369 -40.20 -17.23 14.26
N ILE A 370 -38.96 -17.05 14.70
CA ILE A 370 -38.41 -17.71 15.89
C ILE A 370 -38.37 -16.66 17.00
N ARG A 371 -39.13 -16.87 18.07
CA ARG A 371 -39.19 -15.97 19.22
C ARG A 371 -39.43 -16.72 20.52
N ASN A 372 -39.19 -16.07 21.65
CA ASN A 372 -39.64 -16.53 22.95
C ASN A 372 -41.15 -16.31 23.08
N ASP A 373 -41.91 -17.34 23.47
CA ASP A 373 -43.37 -17.25 23.59
C ASP A 373 -43.81 -17.23 25.06
N HIS A 374 -43.65 -16.07 25.70
CA HIS A 374 -44.21 -15.76 27.03
C HIS A 374 -43.96 -16.83 28.11
N GLY A 375 -42.79 -17.49 28.09
CA GLY A 375 -42.41 -18.52 29.07
C GLY A 375 -42.54 -19.97 28.58
N HIS A 376 -43.07 -20.23 27.39
CA HIS A 376 -43.10 -21.57 26.78
C HIS A 376 -41.80 -21.96 26.05
N GLY A 377 -40.73 -21.20 26.29
CA GLY A 377 -39.47 -21.31 25.57
C GLY A 377 -39.55 -20.75 24.16
N ARG A 378 -38.45 -20.90 23.41
CA ARG A 378 -38.38 -20.45 22.02
C ARG A 378 -39.03 -21.46 21.10
N GLN A 379 -39.87 -20.95 20.20
CA GLN A 379 -40.61 -21.75 19.23
C GLN A 379 -40.50 -21.14 17.84
N ALA A 380 -40.57 -22.00 16.82
CA ALA A 380 -40.68 -21.59 15.43
C ALA A 380 -42.15 -21.56 15.02
N PHE A 381 -42.60 -20.41 14.50
CA PHE A 381 -43.96 -20.19 14.02
C PHE A 381 -43.94 -19.94 12.51
N LEU A 382 -44.75 -20.66 11.75
CA LEU A 382 -45.01 -20.29 10.36
C LEU A 382 -46.16 -19.28 10.34
N THR A 383 -45.94 -18.11 9.77
CA THR A 383 -46.94 -17.04 9.63
C THR A 383 -47.30 -16.87 8.17
N LEU A 384 -48.61 -16.74 7.91
CA LEU A 384 -49.20 -16.60 6.59
C LEU A 384 -49.94 -15.26 6.58
N GLY A 385 -49.27 -14.20 6.11
CA GLY A 385 -49.80 -12.85 6.20
C GLY A 385 -49.79 -12.33 7.64
N ASP A 386 -50.93 -11.77 8.08
CA ASP A 386 -51.14 -11.31 9.45
C ASP A 386 -51.51 -12.45 10.41
N THR A 387 -51.81 -13.64 9.87
CA THR A 387 -52.23 -14.78 10.69
C THR A 387 -51.01 -15.46 11.29
N TRP A 388 -50.90 -15.42 12.61
CA TRP A 388 -49.99 -16.27 13.36
C TRP A 388 -50.41 -17.73 13.21
N GLY A 389 -49.54 -18.55 12.62
CA GLY A 389 -49.74 -20.00 12.60
C GLY A 389 -49.38 -20.64 13.93
N LYS A 390 -49.72 -21.92 14.06
CA LYS A 390 -49.31 -22.74 15.20
C LYS A 390 -47.79 -22.91 15.18
N SER A 391 -47.17 -22.99 16.36
CA SER A 391 -45.77 -23.40 16.46
C SER A 391 -45.60 -24.77 15.80
N PHE A 392 -44.53 -24.95 15.03
CA PHE A 392 -44.21 -26.24 14.39
C PHE A 392 -42.94 -26.90 14.97
N GLY A 393 -42.39 -26.35 16.05
CA GLY A 393 -41.28 -26.94 16.79
C GLY A 393 -40.69 -26.01 17.85
N LYS A 394 -40.00 -26.60 18.84
CA LYS A 394 -39.20 -25.87 19.84
C LYS A 394 -37.79 -25.68 19.33
N VAL A 395 -37.19 -24.51 19.58
CA VAL A 395 -35.84 -24.15 19.16
C VAL A 395 -34.99 -23.91 20.41
N ARG A 396 -33.79 -24.50 20.47
CA ARG A 396 -32.88 -24.32 21.62
C ARG A 396 -32.22 -22.93 21.55
N SER A 397 -32.05 -22.28 22.70
CA SER A 397 -31.36 -20.98 22.78
C SER A 397 -29.86 -21.19 22.66
N GLU A 398 -29.15 -20.23 22.08
CA GLU A 398 -27.69 -20.21 21.85
C GLU A 398 -27.14 -21.30 20.94
N GLU A 399 -28.02 -22.05 20.29
CA GLU A 399 -27.59 -23.02 19.30
C GLU A 399 -27.61 -22.42 17.89
N PRO A 400 -26.62 -22.76 17.06
CA PRO A 400 -26.62 -22.40 15.66
C PRO A 400 -27.67 -23.25 14.94
N TYR A 401 -28.61 -22.59 14.27
CA TYR A 401 -29.61 -23.22 13.43
C TYR A 401 -29.49 -22.76 11.99
N VAL A 402 -29.96 -23.60 11.08
CA VAL A 402 -30.22 -23.25 9.69
C VAL A 402 -31.71 -23.20 9.46
N VAL A 403 -32.21 -22.04 9.06
CA VAL A 403 -33.58 -21.86 8.56
C VAL A 403 -33.55 -22.02 7.06
N ARG A 404 -34.16 -23.10 6.56
CA ARG A 404 -34.25 -23.43 5.12
C ARG A 404 -35.63 -23.11 4.61
N PHE A 405 -35.72 -22.22 3.62
CA PHE A 405 -36.86 -22.12 2.72
C PHE A 405 -36.54 -22.87 1.44
N GLN A 406 -37.42 -23.77 1.03
CA GLN A 406 -37.27 -24.47 -0.24
C GLN A 406 -38.59 -24.49 -0.99
N ARG A 407 -38.50 -24.43 -2.31
CA ARG A 407 -39.61 -24.67 -3.21
C ARG A 407 -39.11 -25.56 -4.32
N ILE A 408 -39.68 -26.76 -4.44
CA ILE A 408 -39.38 -27.72 -5.51
C ILE A 408 -40.72 -28.21 -6.02
N GLY A 409 -41.07 -27.86 -7.27
CA GLY A 409 -42.29 -28.36 -7.90
C GLY A 409 -43.60 -27.78 -7.36
N GLY A 410 -43.58 -26.59 -6.74
CA GLY A 410 -44.79 -25.86 -6.34
C GLY A 410 -44.87 -25.49 -4.86
N PRO A 411 -44.90 -26.47 -3.93
CA PRO A 411 -45.02 -26.21 -2.50
C PRO A 411 -43.83 -25.44 -1.93
N VAL A 412 -44.09 -24.56 -0.95
CA VAL A 412 -43.03 -23.93 -0.16
C VAL A 412 -42.89 -24.70 1.15
N THR A 413 -41.75 -25.36 1.35
CA THR A 413 -41.41 -26.02 2.60
C THR A 413 -40.44 -25.16 3.38
N VAL A 414 -40.69 -25.01 4.68
CA VAL A 414 -39.79 -24.35 5.60
C VAL A 414 -39.35 -25.33 6.66
N SER A 415 -38.04 -25.38 6.91
CA SER A 415 -37.43 -26.27 7.90
C SER A 415 -36.47 -25.50 8.80
N VAL A 416 -36.38 -25.89 10.06
CA VAL A 416 -35.36 -25.43 11.00
C VAL A 416 -34.57 -26.65 11.47
N GLY A 417 -33.24 -26.60 11.39
CA GLY A 417 -32.39 -27.74 11.71
C GLY A 417 -30.90 -27.37 11.71
N ALA A 418 -30.03 -28.35 11.51
CA ALA A 418 -28.58 -28.16 11.52
C ALA A 418 -27.92 -28.72 10.26
N ILE A 419 -26.66 -28.33 10.02
CA ILE A 419 -25.80 -28.96 9.01
C ILE A 419 -24.93 -30.00 9.70
N GLU A 420 -25.20 -31.27 9.46
CA GLU A 420 -24.42 -32.41 9.97
C GLU A 420 -23.73 -33.10 8.81
N ASN A 421 -22.40 -33.24 8.89
CA ASN A 421 -21.59 -33.89 7.84
C ASN A 421 -21.83 -33.30 6.43
N GLY A 422 -22.04 -31.98 6.35
CA GLY A 422 -22.31 -31.26 5.10
C GLY A 422 -23.72 -31.47 4.52
N LYS A 423 -24.62 -32.13 5.25
CA LYS A 423 -26.02 -32.33 4.88
C LYS A 423 -26.93 -31.60 5.85
N PHE A 424 -28.00 -31.02 5.34
CA PHE A 424 -29.02 -30.40 6.19
C PHE A 424 -29.92 -31.48 6.78
N VAL A 425 -30.00 -31.51 8.11
CA VAL A 425 -30.84 -32.41 8.89
C VAL A 425 -31.94 -31.55 9.53
N PRO A 426 -33.20 -31.64 9.05
CA PRO A 426 -34.29 -30.86 9.62
C PRO A 426 -34.65 -31.41 11.01
N GLU A 427 -34.77 -30.55 12.01
CA GLU A 427 -35.38 -30.92 13.30
C GLU A 427 -36.90 -30.73 13.27
N MET A 428 -37.35 -29.73 12.51
CA MET A 428 -38.76 -29.40 12.34
C MET A 428 -39.02 -28.91 10.92
N THR A 429 -40.19 -29.21 10.37
CA THR A 429 -40.55 -28.88 8.99
C THR A 429 -42.05 -28.59 8.88
N GLN A 430 -42.39 -27.60 8.07
CA GLN A 430 -43.77 -27.30 7.70
C GLN A 430 -43.86 -26.94 6.22
N THR A 431 -44.91 -27.39 5.54
CA THR A 431 -45.11 -27.18 4.11
C THR A 431 -46.40 -26.40 3.84
N VAL A 432 -46.30 -25.41 2.96
CA VAL A 432 -47.42 -24.67 2.38
C VAL A 432 -47.64 -25.20 0.97
N SER A 433 -48.64 -26.07 0.80
CA SER A 433 -48.89 -26.78 -0.46
C SER A 433 -49.16 -25.84 -1.64
N ASN A 434 -49.90 -24.76 -1.40
CA ASN A 434 -50.14 -23.72 -2.40
C ASN A 434 -49.97 -22.32 -1.76
N PRO A 435 -48.82 -21.64 -1.98
CA PRO A 435 -48.51 -20.39 -1.30
C PRO A 435 -49.48 -19.25 -1.66
N LEU A 436 -50.01 -19.22 -2.89
CA LEU A 436 -50.95 -18.17 -3.34
C LEU A 436 -52.35 -18.35 -2.74
N VAL A 437 -52.79 -19.60 -2.51
CA VAL A 437 -54.06 -19.87 -1.82
C VAL A 437 -53.91 -19.62 -0.32
N ALA A 438 -52.79 -20.03 0.26
CA ALA A 438 -52.52 -19.87 1.69
C ALA A 438 -52.35 -18.42 2.11
N ASN A 439 -51.75 -17.57 1.25
CA ASN A 439 -51.70 -16.14 1.44
C ASN A 439 -51.94 -15.40 0.11
N PRO A 440 -53.19 -14.97 -0.18
CA PRO A 440 -53.55 -14.28 -1.42
C PRO A 440 -52.83 -12.93 -1.65
N ASN A 441 -52.23 -12.35 -0.61
CA ASN A 441 -51.48 -11.10 -0.72
C ASN A 441 -50.04 -11.30 -1.23
N VAL A 442 -49.54 -12.54 -1.25
CA VAL A 442 -48.26 -12.85 -1.89
C VAL A 442 -48.47 -12.86 -3.40
N SER A 443 -47.56 -12.24 -4.14
CA SER A 443 -47.61 -12.19 -5.60
C SER A 443 -46.26 -12.54 -6.20
N GLU A 444 -46.29 -13.09 -7.42
CA GLU A 444 -45.09 -13.45 -8.17
C GLU A 444 -44.15 -12.25 -8.37
N LYS A 445 -44.69 -11.04 -8.56
CA LYS A 445 -43.89 -9.83 -8.80
C LYS A 445 -43.18 -9.32 -7.54
N ARG A 446 -43.57 -9.80 -6.35
CA ARG A 446 -43.12 -9.27 -5.06
C ARG A 446 -42.55 -10.35 -4.14
N ALA A 447 -42.47 -11.60 -4.56
CA ALA A 447 -41.93 -12.73 -3.81
C ALA A 447 -40.40 -12.71 -3.68
N LYS A 448 -39.87 -11.78 -2.88
CA LYS A 448 -38.45 -11.77 -2.49
C LYS A 448 -38.20 -12.76 -1.37
N LEU A 449 -37.02 -13.39 -1.36
CA LEU A 449 -36.52 -14.08 -0.18
C LEU A 449 -35.88 -13.06 0.74
N TYR A 450 -36.18 -13.07 2.03
CA TYR A 450 -35.70 -12.06 2.96
C TYR A 450 -35.46 -12.62 4.36
N PHE A 451 -34.69 -11.87 5.13
CA PHE A 451 -34.48 -12.09 6.55
C PHE A 451 -34.35 -10.76 7.29
N SER A 452 -34.77 -10.78 8.54
CA SER A 452 -34.67 -9.67 9.50
C SER A 452 -34.67 -10.23 10.91
N GLY A 453 -34.41 -9.38 11.89
CA GLY A 453 -34.36 -9.77 13.29
C GLY A 453 -33.18 -9.17 14.02
N GLN A 454 -33.20 -9.27 15.34
CA GLN A 454 -32.22 -8.63 16.20
C GLN A 454 -31.05 -9.57 16.53
N VAL A 455 -30.72 -10.49 15.62
CA VAL A 455 -29.80 -11.61 15.84
C VAL A 455 -28.64 -11.59 14.86
N VAL A 456 -27.61 -12.39 15.12
CA VAL A 456 -26.49 -12.55 14.19
C VAL A 456 -26.82 -13.60 13.14
N PHE A 457 -26.75 -13.18 11.88
CA PHE A 457 -26.77 -14.06 10.72
C PHE A 457 -25.34 -14.28 10.25
N THR A 458 -24.91 -15.54 10.18
CA THR A 458 -23.49 -15.87 9.97
C THR A 458 -23.19 -16.22 8.52
N GLU A 459 -24.11 -16.94 7.86
CA GLU A 459 -23.97 -17.41 6.48
C GLU A 459 -25.31 -17.40 5.76
N VAL A 460 -25.27 -17.22 4.45
CA VAL A 460 -26.44 -17.31 3.57
C VAL A 460 -26.11 -18.12 2.32
N ARG A 461 -27.06 -18.96 1.89
CA ARG A 461 -26.98 -19.71 0.64
C ARG A 461 -28.27 -19.54 -0.16
N LEU A 462 -28.12 -19.36 -1.46
CA LEU A 462 -29.24 -19.38 -2.41
C LEU A 462 -28.86 -20.26 -3.60
N ALA A 463 -29.59 -21.35 -3.80
CA ALA A 463 -29.53 -22.19 -4.99
C ALA A 463 -30.86 -22.09 -5.75
N THR A 464 -30.82 -22.04 -7.08
CA THR A 464 -32.02 -21.94 -7.94
C THR A 464 -32.00 -22.96 -9.08
N GLY A 465 -33.17 -23.36 -9.58
CA GLY A 465 -33.30 -24.26 -10.71
C GLY A 465 -32.75 -25.66 -10.43
N VAL A 466 -31.99 -26.23 -11.37
CA VAL A 466 -31.41 -27.60 -11.23
C VAL A 466 -30.53 -27.74 -9.97
N ALA A 467 -29.82 -26.67 -9.60
CA ALA A 467 -29.00 -26.66 -8.38
C ALA A 467 -29.87 -26.76 -7.11
N ALA A 468 -31.08 -26.18 -7.12
CA ALA A 468 -32.02 -26.30 -6.01
C ALA A 468 -32.53 -27.74 -5.85
N VAL A 469 -32.86 -28.41 -6.96
CA VAL A 469 -33.28 -29.82 -6.97
C VAL A 469 -32.17 -30.74 -6.43
N GLY A 470 -30.91 -30.46 -6.77
CA GLY A 470 -29.76 -31.19 -6.21
C GLY A 470 -29.55 -30.91 -4.72
N ALA A 471 -29.87 -29.69 -4.25
CA ALA A 471 -29.70 -29.28 -2.85
C ALA A 471 -30.85 -29.72 -1.92
N SER A 472 -32.01 -30.12 -2.48
CA SER A 472 -33.21 -30.49 -1.73
C SER A 472 -33.23 -31.93 -1.21
N GLY A 473 -32.21 -32.74 -1.50
CA GLY A 473 -32.17 -34.15 -1.13
C GLY A 473 -32.20 -34.39 0.38
N PHE A 474 -33.38 -34.72 0.94
CA PHE A 474 -33.52 -35.32 2.26
C PHE A 474 -33.17 -36.80 2.17
N GLY A 475 -31.89 -37.13 2.32
CA GLY A 475 -31.45 -38.51 2.54
C GLY A 475 -30.39 -39.03 1.58
N GLY A 476 -29.42 -39.75 2.15
CA GLY A 476 -28.61 -40.77 1.46
C GLY A 476 -27.46 -40.28 0.58
N ALA A 477 -27.71 -39.60 -0.53
CA ALA A 477 -26.69 -39.37 -1.55
C ALA A 477 -25.76 -38.19 -1.20
N THR A 478 -24.45 -38.42 -1.19
CA THR A 478 -23.39 -37.40 -1.07
C THR A 478 -23.23 -36.62 -2.38
N VAL A 479 -24.26 -35.90 -2.80
CA VAL A 479 -24.10 -34.87 -3.84
C VAL A 479 -23.60 -33.61 -3.12
N ARG A 480 -22.31 -33.30 -3.27
CA ARG A 480 -21.77 -31.99 -2.84
C ARG A 480 -22.52 -30.92 -3.64
N SER A 481 -23.34 -30.13 -2.95
CA SER A 481 -24.02 -28.98 -3.56
C SER A 481 -22.95 -28.06 -4.18
N PRO A 482 -23.12 -27.60 -5.44
CA PRO A 482 -22.10 -26.83 -6.15
C PRO A 482 -21.82 -25.45 -5.50
N ASP A 483 -22.75 -24.94 -4.69
CA ASP A 483 -22.62 -23.64 -4.03
C ASP A 483 -22.51 -23.81 -2.51
N ALA A 484 -21.32 -23.56 -1.96
CA ALA A 484 -21.12 -23.49 -0.52
C ALA A 484 -21.83 -22.24 0.07
N PRO A 485 -22.31 -22.28 1.32
CA PRO A 485 -22.82 -21.10 2.00
C PRO A 485 -21.81 -19.94 1.95
N VAL A 486 -22.29 -18.73 1.69
CA VAL A 486 -21.46 -17.53 1.68
C VAL A 486 -21.46 -16.95 3.09
N ARG A 487 -20.31 -17.00 3.76
CA ARG A 487 -20.11 -16.37 5.06
C ARG A 487 -20.11 -14.85 4.94
N PHE A 488 -20.86 -14.17 5.81
CA PHE A 488 -20.80 -12.71 5.85
C PHE A 488 -19.41 -12.26 6.34
N PRO A 489 -18.84 -11.20 5.75
CA PRO A 489 -17.46 -10.80 6.05
C PRO A 489 -17.33 -10.19 7.44
N GLU A 490 -16.20 -10.46 8.09
CA GLU A 490 -15.85 -9.88 9.39
C GLU A 490 -15.59 -8.36 9.25
N PRO A 491 -15.97 -7.54 10.24
CA PRO A 491 -15.72 -6.10 10.21
C PRO A 491 -14.22 -5.83 10.09
N GLY A 492 -13.80 -5.26 8.96
CA GLY A 492 -12.41 -4.84 8.71
C GLY A 492 -11.66 -5.58 7.58
N ALA A 493 -12.31 -6.44 6.79
CA ALA A 493 -11.68 -7.00 5.59
C ALA A 493 -11.93 -6.10 4.36
N PRO A 494 -10.97 -5.28 3.89
CA PRO A 494 -11.14 -4.53 2.65
C PRO A 494 -11.13 -5.48 1.45
N LYS A 495 -12.20 -5.46 0.65
CA LYS A 495 -12.16 -5.97 -0.73
C LYS A 495 -11.75 -4.83 -1.66
N ALA A 496 -10.67 -5.05 -2.41
CA ALA A 496 -10.20 -4.14 -3.45
C ALA A 496 -11.09 -4.21 -4.71
N GLN A 497 -11.38 -3.05 -5.29
CA GLN A 497 -11.86 -2.87 -6.65
C GLN A 497 -10.99 -1.81 -7.36
N PRO A 498 -10.87 -1.85 -8.70
CA PRO A 498 -9.72 -1.31 -9.41
C PRO A 498 -9.85 0.18 -9.71
N GLY A 499 -8.84 0.93 -9.29
CA GLY A 499 -8.49 2.24 -9.82
C GLY A 499 -7.00 2.40 -9.57
N ALA A 500 -6.22 2.67 -10.62
CA ALA A 500 -4.76 2.69 -10.58
C ALA A 500 -4.26 3.63 -9.48
N LYS A 501 -3.82 3.01 -8.39
CA LYS A 501 -3.09 3.60 -7.29
C LYS A 501 -1.85 2.74 -7.08
N ASP A 502 -0.88 3.32 -6.37
CA ASP A 502 0.46 2.78 -6.07
C ASP A 502 0.52 1.24 -6.23
N PRO A 503 1.37 0.67 -7.11
CA PRO A 503 1.43 -0.77 -7.26
C PRO A 503 1.88 -1.49 -5.98
N ALA A 504 2.37 -0.82 -4.94
CA ALA A 504 2.50 -1.43 -3.61
C ALA A 504 1.14 -1.71 -2.91
N GLU A 505 0.05 -1.11 -3.37
CA GLU A 505 -1.31 -1.23 -2.83
C GLU A 505 -1.89 -2.62 -3.22
N GLY A 506 -2.12 -3.46 -2.22
CA GLY A 506 -2.50 -4.87 -2.39
C GLY A 506 -1.43 -5.88 -1.92
N ALA A 507 -0.23 -5.40 -1.55
CA ALA A 507 0.74 -6.23 -0.85
C ALA A 507 0.30 -6.48 0.60
N PHE A 508 0.27 -7.73 1.01
CA PHE A 508 0.04 -8.12 2.40
C PHE A 508 1.32 -7.94 3.20
N LEU A 509 1.23 -7.21 4.32
CA LEU A 509 2.33 -7.10 5.27
C LEU A 509 2.51 -8.44 5.99
N LEU A 510 3.75 -8.92 6.02
CA LEU A 510 4.13 -10.17 6.68
C LEU A 510 4.55 -9.96 8.14
N ASN A 511 4.13 -8.85 8.75
CA ASN A 511 4.25 -8.60 10.20
C ASN A 511 2.98 -9.02 10.98
N ASN A 512 2.04 -9.69 10.31
CA ASN A 512 0.86 -10.31 10.92
C ASN A 512 1.09 -11.84 11.09
N PRO A 513 0.76 -12.44 12.24
CA PRO A 513 0.88 -13.89 12.44
C PRO A 513 0.07 -14.74 11.46
N LYS A 514 -0.94 -14.17 10.79
CA LYS A 514 -1.72 -14.85 9.75
C LYS A 514 -1.12 -14.59 8.36
N LEU A 515 -0.78 -15.68 7.66
CA LEU A 515 -0.44 -15.63 6.23
C LEU A 515 -1.62 -15.14 5.38
N PRO A 516 -1.36 -14.57 4.19
CA PRO A 516 -2.44 -14.25 3.26
C PRO A 516 -3.26 -15.49 2.91
N PRO A 517 -4.56 -15.35 2.60
CA PRO A 517 -5.47 -16.49 2.42
C PRO A 517 -5.02 -17.53 1.39
N ASP A 518 -4.25 -17.12 0.39
CA ASP A 518 -3.76 -17.98 -0.69
C ASP A 518 -2.53 -18.80 -0.30
N PHE A 519 -1.92 -18.54 0.86
CA PHE A 519 -0.72 -19.20 1.33
C PHE A 519 -0.96 -20.10 2.54
N ILE A 520 -0.12 -21.12 2.67
CA ILE A 520 0.03 -21.98 3.85
C ILE A 520 1.53 -22.17 4.13
N ALA A 521 1.87 -22.44 5.40
CA ALA A 521 3.21 -22.85 5.77
C ALA A 521 3.30 -24.38 5.88
N THR A 522 4.41 -24.97 5.44
CA THR A 522 4.71 -26.40 5.65
C THR A 522 5.36 -26.67 7.01
N GLY A 523 5.74 -25.63 7.75
CA GLY A 523 6.44 -25.69 9.03
C GLY A 523 6.26 -24.42 9.84
N THR A 524 7.15 -24.18 10.80
CA THR A 524 7.04 -23.03 11.71
C THR A 524 7.71 -21.79 11.15
N PHE A 525 7.04 -20.66 11.24
CA PHE A 525 7.61 -19.33 11.01
C PHE A 525 7.37 -18.47 12.25
N SER A 526 8.16 -17.41 12.40
CA SER A 526 7.95 -16.39 13.42
C SER A 526 7.68 -15.06 12.75
N VAL A 527 6.92 -14.20 13.44
CA VAL A 527 6.58 -12.87 12.95
C VAL A 527 7.09 -11.85 13.97
N THR A 528 7.89 -10.91 13.49
CA THR A 528 8.42 -9.78 14.26
C THR A 528 7.87 -8.48 13.69
N ALA A 529 8.15 -7.35 14.36
CA ALA A 529 7.81 -6.03 13.83
C ALA A 529 8.47 -5.73 12.48
N GLU A 530 9.61 -6.38 12.20
CA GLU A 530 10.38 -6.23 10.97
C GLU A 530 9.83 -7.09 9.83
N GLY A 531 9.05 -8.13 10.12
CA GLY A 531 8.45 -9.02 9.13
C GLY A 531 8.42 -10.48 9.58
N MET A 532 8.21 -11.38 8.63
CA MET A 532 8.18 -12.82 8.87
C MET A 532 9.58 -13.41 8.71
N SER A 533 10.04 -14.14 9.73
CA SER A 533 11.28 -14.91 9.70
C SER A 533 10.98 -16.40 9.60
N ILE A 534 11.67 -17.07 8.67
CA ILE A 534 11.60 -18.52 8.48
C ILE A 534 12.89 -19.12 9.05
N PRO A 535 12.86 -19.67 10.28
CA PRO A 535 14.08 -20.00 11.04
C PRO A 535 14.81 -21.24 10.51
N ASP A 536 14.11 -22.15 9.85
CA ASP A 536 14.67 -23.38 9.28
C ASP A 536 14.61 -23.36 7.74
N GLY A 537 15.52 -24.09 7.08
CA GLY A 537 15.46 -24.29 5.62
C GLY A 537 14.37 -25.27 5.19
N GLY A 538 13.67 -25.90 6.14
CA GLY A 538 12.64 -26.91 5.89
C GLY A 538 11.24 -26.32 5.74
N THR A 539 10.97 -25.18 6.40
CA THR A 539 9.71 -24.46 6.32
C THR A 539 9.62 -23.71 5.00
N LYS A 540 8.52 -23.92 4.30
CA LYS A 540 8.23 -23.30 3.02
C LYS A 540 6.87 -22.64 3.14
N ILE A 541 6.77 -21.42 2.62
CA ILE A 541 5.49 -20.75 2.45
C ILE A 541 5.05 -21.01 1.02
N VAL A 542 3.89 -21.63 0.85
CA VAL A 542 3.43 -22.15 -0.44
C VAL A 542 2.02 -21.70 -0.72
N THR A 543 1.67 -21.56 -1.99
CA THR A 543 0.28 -21.35 -2.37
C THR A 543 -0.57 -22.59 -2.12
N LYS A 544 -1.82 -22.39 -1.73
CA LYS A 544 -2.84 -23.44 -1.65
C LYS A 544 -3.14 -24.02 -3.03
N ALA A 545 -3.33 -23.14 -4.02
CA ALA A 545 -3.49 -23.53 -5.41
C ALA A 545 -2.18 -24.10 -5.99
N GLU A 546 -2.32 -25.07 -6.90
CA GLU A 546 -1.21 -25.88 -7.44
C GLU A 546 -1.03 -25.73 -8.95
N ASP A 547 -1.96 -25.02 -9.60
CA ASP A 547 -2.17 -24.91 -11.05
C ASP A 547 -1.64 -23.58 -11.60
N TYR A 548 -0.53 -23.05 -11.07
CA TYR A 548 0.07 -21.82 -11.59
C TYR A 548 0.79 -22.02 -12.93
N LEU A 549 0.84 -23.25 -13.44
CA LEU A 549 1.32 -23.52 -14.80
C LEU A 549 0.27 -23.20 -15.88
N SER A 550 -1.01 -23.10 -15.52
CA SER A 550 -2.12 -22.72 -16.40
C SER A 550 -2.61 -21.27 -16.20
N LYS A 551 -2.03 -20.54 -15.23
CA LYS A 551 -2.46 -19.18 -14.86
C LYS A 551 -1.37 -18.15 -15.14
N ASP A 552 -1.74 -17.04 -15.74
CA ASP A 552 -0.87 -15.86 -15.74
C ASP A 552 -0.85 -15.27 -14.32
N PHE A 553 0.33 -14.87 -13.84
CA PHE A 553 0.50 -14.34 -12.49
C PHE A 553 1.67 -13.37 -12.38
N VAL A 554 1.59 -12.50 -11.37
CA VAL A 554 2.72 -11.72 -10.85
C VAL A 554 2.81 -11.99 -9.35
N LEU A 555 3.94 -12.53 -8.89
CA LEU A 555 4.27 -12.72 -7.49
C LEU A 555 5.44 -11.80 -7.14
N ASP A 556 5.21 -10.85 -6.22
CA ASP A 556 6.25 -10.02 -5.64
C ASP A 556 6.49 -10.40 -4.18
N LEU A 557 7.75 -10.59 -3.83
CA LEU A 557 8.20 -10.94 -2.49
C LEU A 557 9.22 -9.92 -2.03
N TRP A 558 8.87 -9.14 -1.00
CA TRP A 558 9.81 -8.18 -0.40
C TRP A 558 10.63 -8.90 0.67
N VAL A 559 11.93 -8.93 0.47
CA VAL A 559 12.88 -9.67 1.30
C VAL A 559 14.05 -8.76 1.67
N ASN A 560 14.51 -8.84 2.92
CA ASN A 560 15.75 -8.19 3.32
C ASN A 560 16.92 -9.13 3.05
N VAL A 561 17.65 -8.91 1.94
CA VAL A 561 18.68 -9.86 1.48
C VAL A 561 19.72 -10.08 2.60
N PRO A 562 19.79 -11.30 3.17
CA PRO A 562 20.64 -11.58 4.32
C PRO A 562 22.12 -11.63 3.90
N LYS A 563 23.03 -11.34 4.84
CA LYS A 563 24.48 -11.36 4.61
C LYS A 563 25.11 -12.74 4.63
N THR A 564 24.45 -13.74 5.23
CA THR A 564 25.08 -15.05 5.54
C THR A 564 24.29 -16.25 5.05
N GLU A 565 22.99 -16.12 4.86
CA GLU A 565 22.08 -17.23 4.53
C GLU A 565 21.44 -17.05 3.15
N TRP A 566 21.00 -18.12 2.52
CA TRP A 566 20.35 -18.02 1.21
C TRP A 566 18.84 -17.80 1.33
N VAL A 567 18.24 -17.18 0.31
CA VAL A 567 16.78 -17.11 0.13
C VAL A 567 16.39 -17.70 -1.21
N VAL A 568 15.24 -18.37 -1.23
CA VAL A 568 14.71 -19.04 -2.42
C VAL A 568 13.26 -18.65 -2.62
N ALA A 569 12.91 -18.36 -3.86
CA ALA A 569 11.53 -18.30 -4.32
C ALA A 569 11.39 -19.06 -5.64
N GLY A 570 10.20 -19.59 -5.94
CA GLY A 570 10.06 -20.46 -7.10
C GLY A 570 8.64 -20.82 -7.49
N LEU A 571 8.57 -21.55 -8.60
CA LEU A 571 7.39 -22.22 -9.16
C LEU A 571 7.70 -23.72 -9.24
N GLY A 572 6.92 -24.55 -8.53
CA GLY A 572 7.11 -25.99 -8.51
C GLY A 572 6.70 -26.66 -7.21
N ASP A 573 7.09 -27.91 -7.06
CA ASP A 573 6.78 -28.73 -5.88
C ASP A 573 7.84 -28.61 -4.77
N MET A 574 8.74 -27.65 -4.93
CA MET A 574 9.81 -27.32 -4.02
C MET A 574 10.90 -28.39 -3.87
N THR A 575 10.89 -29.41 -4.72
CA THR A 575 12.03 -30.33 -4.90
C THR A 575 13.06 -29.70 -5.83
N ASN A 576 14.27 -30.27 -5.88
CA ASN A 576 15.26 -29.81 -6.84
C ASN A 576 14.75 -30.04 -8.27
N GLU A 577 14.43 -31.29 -8.58
CA GLU A 577 13.97 -31.77 -9.88
C GLU A 577 12.69 -31.09 -10.42
N GLY A 578 11.73 -30.81 -9.55
CA GLY A 578 10.38 -30.40 -9.92
C GLY A 578 10.12 -28.89 -9.89
N SER A 579 11.16 -28.05 -9.79
CA SER A 579 10.97 -26.60 -9.58
C SER A 579 11.90 -25.71 -10.41
N LEU A 580 11.34 -24.57 -10.84
CA LEU A 580 12.09 -23.38 -11.22
C LEU A 580 12.31 -22.51 -9.98
N ARG A 581 13.55 -22.12 -9.68
CA ARG A 581 13.91 -21.41 -8.45
C ARG A 581 14.86 -20.26 -8.72
N VAL A 582 14.58 -19.10 -8.15
CA VAL A 582 15.59 -18.07 -7.94
C VAL A 582 16.19 -18.22 -6.55
N VAL A 583 17.52 -18.30 -6.53
CA VAL A 583 18.31 -18.42 -5.31
C VAL A 583 19.15 -17.15 -5.20
N ILE A 584 18.96 -16.39 -4.13
CA ILE A 584 19.87 -15.31 -3.76
C ILE A 584 20.82 -15.86 -2.71
N ARG A 585 22.10 -15.96 -3.07
CA ARG A 585 23.15 -16.49 -2.21
C ARG A 585 24.08 -15.35 -1.78
N PRO A 586 24.25 -15.10 -0.48
CA PRO A 586 25.26 -14.16 -0.03
C PRO A 586 26.65 -14.68 -0.38
N ASN A 587 27.49 -13.78 -0.85
CA ASN A 587 28.89 -14.04 -1.17
C ASN A 587 29.81 -13.33 -0.17
N GLY A 588 29.50 -13.47 1.12
CA GLY A 588 30.16 -12.73 2.20
C GLY A 588 30.00 -11.22 2.03
N ASP A 589 31.12 -10.50 1.96
CA ASP A 589 31.14 -9.04 1.71
C ASP A 589 30.96 -8.65 0.24
N SER A 590 30.83 -9.63 -0.66
CA SER A 590 30.57 -9.37 -2.07
C SER A 590 29.06 -9.30 -2.34
N PRO A 591 28.62 -8.58 -3.39
CA PRO A 591 27.23 -8.57 -3.85
C PRO A 591 26.63 -9.98 -3.85
N ALA A 592 25.43 -10.12 -3.30
CA ALA A 592 24.78 -11.42 -3.23
C ALA A 592 24.50 -11.92 -4.64
N GLY A 593 25.02 -13.10 -4.97
CA GLY A 593 24.84 -13.71 -6.28
C GLY A 593 23.40 -14.17 -6.44
N VAL A 594 22.81 -13.90 -7.60
CA VAL A 594 21.48 -14.39 -7.95
C VAL A 594 21.65 -15.48 -9.01
N ALA A 595 21.08 -16.65 -8.76
CA ALA A 595 21.09 -17.79 -9.67
C ALA A 595 19.66 -18.25 -9.96
N LEU A 596 19.41 -18.69 -11.20
CA LEU A 596 18.13 -19.27 -11.63
C LEU A 596 18.30 -20.76 -11.90
N THR A 597 17.81 -21.59 -10.99
CA THR A 597 17.87 -23.05 -11.04
C THR A 597 16.66 -23.62 -11.77
N LEU A 598 16.88 -24.57 -12.67
CA LEU A 598 15.84 -25.20 -13.50
C LEU A 598 15.91 -26.72 -13.29
N GLY A 599 15.05 -27.25 -12.44
CA GLY A 599 15.17 -28.65 -12.00
C GLY A 599 16.44 -28.88 -11.17
N ASP A 600 17.12 -30.00 -11.45
CA ASP A 600 18.35 -30.42 -10.77
C ASP A 600 19.59 -29.64 -11.19
N GLU A 601 19.53 -28.95 -12.33
CA GLU A 601 20.65 -28.18 -12.81
C GLU A 601 20.80 -26.93 -11.96
N TRP A 602 21.89 -26.88 -11.18
CA TRP A 602 22.30 -25.65 -10.52
C TRP A 602 22.39 -24.52 -11.55
N GLY A 603 21.57 -23.49 -11.31
CA GLY A 603 21.36 -22.41 -12.24
C GLY A 603 22.60 -21.64 -12.60
N LYS A 604 22.68 -21.17 -13.86
CA LYS A 604 23.63 -20.11 -14.22
C LYS A 604 23.31 -18.87 -13.38
N SER A 605 24.37 -18.19 -12.94
CA SER A 605 24.19 -16.87 -12.33
C SER A 605 23.49 -15.96 -13.34
N ILE A 606 22.46 -15.25 -12.88
CA ILE A 606 21.73 -14.23 -13.65
C ILE A 606 22.19 -12.81 -13.28
N GLY A 607 23.18 -12.71 -12.39
CA GLY A 607 23.80 -11.46 -11.94
C GLY A 607 24.00 -11.43 -10.43
N SER A 608 24.17 -10.22 -9.88
CA SER A 608 24.32 -9.99 -8.44
C SER A 608 23.54 -8.75 -8.03
N VAL A 609 23.01 -8.74 -6.81
CA VAL A 609 22.35 -7.56 -6.23
C VAL A 609 23.38 -6.71 -5.49
N ARG A 610 23.46 -5.43 -5.85
CA ARG A 610 24.64 -4.58 -5.54
C ARG A 610 24.81 -4.28 -4.05
N THR A 611 23.74 -4.28 -3.26
CA THR A 611 23.78 -3.94 -1.83
C THR A 611 22.86 -4.86 -1.01
N PRO A 612 23.31 -5.34 0.16
CA PRO A 612 22.42 -5.93 1.16
C PRO A 612 21.32 -4.94 1.53
N GLY A 613 20.10 -5.44 1.77
CA GLY A 613 18.96 -4.60 2.12
C GLY A 613 17.65 -5.07 1.50
N PRO A 614 16.58 -4.26 1.60
CA PRO A 614 15.28 -4.56 1.03
C PRO A 614 15.37 -4.73 -0.48
N ARG A 615 14.89 -5.86 -0.98
CA ARG A 615 14.74 -6.18 -2.40
C ARG A 615 13.39 -6.82 -2.64
N VAL A 616 12.95 -6.77 -3.90
CA VAL A 616 11.79 -7.52 -4.36
C VAL A 616 12.25 -8.60 -5.32
N ILE A 617 11.85 -9.83 -5.01
CA ILE A 617 11.89 -10.95 -5.95
C ILE A 617 10.55 -10.98 -6.66
N ARG A 618 10.56 -10.78 -7.99
CA ARG A 618 9.38 -10.88 -8.85
C ARG A 618 9.43 -12.15 -9.69
N LEU A 619 8.37 -12.96 -9.61
CA LEU A 619 8.10 -14.04 -10.55
C LEU A 619 6.86 -13.66 -11.36
N GLU A 620 7.01 -13.61 -12.68
CA GLU A 620 5.98 -13.14 -13.61
C GLU A 620 5.79 -14.20 -14.70
N ARG A 621 4.56 -14.68 -14.88
CA ARG A 621 4.23 -15.68 -15.91
C ARG A 621 3.19 -15.12 -16.86
N HIS A 622 3.49 -15.21 -18.15
CA HIS A 622 2.59 -14.90 -19.27
C HIS A 622 2.63 -16.04 -20.29
N GLY A 623 1.52 -16.77 -20.41
CA GLY A 623 1.49 -18.00 -21.21
C GLY A 623 2.61 -18.94 -20.77
N LYS A 624 3.38 -19.49 -21.71
CA LYS A 624 4.45 -20.46 -21.39
C LYS A 624 5.70 -19.85 -20.74
N THR A 625 5.79 -18.52 -20.75
CA THR A 625 6.99 -17.77 -20.40
C THR A 625 6.96 -17.36 -18.93
N VAL A 626 8.06 -17.59 -18.22
CA VAL A 626 8.28 -17.12 -16.85
C VAL A 626 9.50 -16.20 -16.82
N THR A 627 9.31 -14.98 -16.33
CA THR A 627 10.38 -14.02 -16.05
C THR A 627 10.62 -13.96 -14.55
N VAL A 628 11.87 -14.07 -14.15
CA VAL A 628 12.29 -13.90 -12.76
C VAL A 628 13.21 -12.70 -12.67
N SER A 629 12.89 -11.78 -11.77
CA SER A 629 13.64 -10.56 -11.58
C SER A 629 13.90 -10.30 -10.10
N VAL A 630 15.04 -9.68 -9.79
CA VAL A 630 15.33 -9.16 -8.45
C VAL A 630 15.69 -7.69 -8.56
N GLY A 631 15.03 -6.83 -7.80
CA GLY A 631 15.17 -5.39 -7.93
C GLY A 631 14.61 -4.61 -6.75
N VAL A 632 14.27 -3.34 -6.99
CA VAL A 632 13.67 -2.42 -6.01
C VAL A 632 12.41 -1.78 -6.58
N PHE A 633 11.53 -1.30 -5.72
CA PHE A 633 10.48 -0.37 -6.14
C PHE A 633 10.96 1.06 -5.92
N THR A 634 11.02 1.84 -6.99
CA THR A 634 11.36 3.26 -6.96
C THR A 634 10.14 4.03 -7.48
N ASN A 635 9.58 4.92 -6.67
CA ASN A 635 8.41 5.75 -7.05
C ASN A 635 7.21 4.94 -7.57
N GLY A 636 6.96 3.76 -6.99
CA GLY A 636 5.88 2.88 -7.45
C GLY A 636 6.15 2.24 -8.82
N ALA A 637 7.40 2.15 -9.28
CA ALA A 637 7.76 1.33 -10.43
C ALA A 637 8.76 0.26 -10.00
N PHE A 638 8.60 -0.96 -10.49
CA PHE A 638 9.56 -2.03 -10.24
C PHE A 638 10.76 -1.88 -11.19
N GLU A 639 11.94 -1.66 -10.63
CA GLU A 639 13.20 -1.51 -11.35
C GLU A 639 14.06 -2.76 -11.12
N PRO A 640 14.13 -3.70 -12.10
CA PRO A 640 14.91 -4.92 -11.96
C PRO A 640 16.42 -4.61 -12.00
N GLU A 641 17.17 -5.06 -10.99
CA GLU A 641 18.64 -5.04 -11.03
C GLU A 641 19.19 -6.21 -11.87
N VAL A 642 18.54 -7.36 -11.75
CA VAL A 642 18.82 -8.57 -12.53
C VAL A 642 17.51 -9.20 -12.98
N SER A 643 17.49 -9.75 -14.19
CA SER A 643 16.30 -10.39 -14.76
C SER A 643 16.68 -11.51 -15.71
N ARG A 644 15.88 -12.58 -15.72
CA ARG A 644 16.03 -13.70 -16.65
C ARG A 644 14.66 -14.28 -17.01
N THR A 645 14.48 -14.51 -18.31
CA THR A 645 13.25 -15.10 -18.87
C THR A 645 13.49 -16.53 -19.33
N VAL A 646 12.56 -17.42 -18.97
CA VAL A 646 12.46 -18.81 -19.43
C VAL A 646 11.27 -18.89 -20.38
N GLN A 647 11.53 -19.10 -21.67
CA GLN A 647 10.51 -19.01 -22.72
C GLN A 647 9.42 -20.07 -22.61
N ASP A 648 9.80 -21.29 -22.24
CA ASP A 648 8.89 -22.41 -21.98
C ASP A 648 9.32 -23.11 -20.69
N VAL A 649 8.66 -22.77 -19.59
CA VAL A 649 9.00 -23.31 -18.26
C VAL A 649 8.77 -24.82 -18.16
N LYS A 650 7.81 -25.37 -18.91
CA LYS A 650 7.51 -26.79 -18.91
C LYS A 650 8.56 -27.59 -19.68
N ALA A 651 9.09 -27.03 -20.77
CA ALA A 651 10.23 -27.61 -21.48
C ALA A 651 11.52 -27.52 -20.64
N ALA A 652 11.73 -26.42 -19.92
CA ALA A 652 12.90 -26.21 -19.08
C ALA A 652 12.90 -27.09 -17.80
N VAL A 653 11.72 -27.39 -17.25
CA VAL A 653 11.56 -28.23 -16.06
C VAL A 653 10.57 -29.35 -16.37
N ALA A 654 11.06 -30.42 -17.00
CA ALA A 654 10.21 -31.49 -17.53
C ALA A 654 9.26 -32.09 -16.48
N GLN A 655 9.70 -32.17 -15.22
CA GLN A 655 8.93 -32.71 -14.10
C GLN A 655 7.82 -31.78 -13.55
N LEU A 656 7.82 -30.49 -13.91
CA LEU A 656 6.84 -29.51 -13.45
C LEU A 656 5.47 -29.80 -14.06
N SER A 657 4.42 -30.07 -13.28
CA SER A 657 3.07 -30.35 -13.79
C SER A 657 2.04 -29.39 -13.20
N GLU A 658 0.83 -29.35 -13.77
CA GLU A 658 -0.28 -28.53 -13.22
C GLU A 658 -0.67 -28.89 -11.78
N ARG A 659 -0.32 -30.09 -11.27
CA ARG A 659 -0.55 -30.45 -9.87
C ARG A 659 0.65 -30.14 -8.97
N ARG A 660 1.78 -29.78 -9.57
CA ARG A 660 3.06 -29.51 -8.90
C ARG A 660 3.46 -28.04 -9.05
N ALA A 661 2.68 -27.19 -9.70
CA ALA A 661 3.04 -25.81 -9.99
C ALA A 661 2.57 -24.86 -8.88
N LYS A 662 3.01 -25.09 -7.64
CA LYS A 662 2.80 -24.15 -6.53
C LYS A 662 3.80 -22.99 -6.64
N LEU A 663 3.40 -21.81 -6.19
CA LEU A 663 4.35 -20.75 -5.90
C LEU A 663 4.86 -20.89 -4.47
N PHE A 664 6.15 -20.67 -4.26
CA PHE A 664 6.73 -20.82 -2.93
C PHE A 664 7.88 -19.87 -2.65
N PHE A 665 8.16 -19.68 -1.37
CA PHE A 665 9.39 -19.04 -0.89
C PHE A 665 9.84 -19.59 0.47
N THR A 666 11.15 -19.52 0.72
CA THR A 666 11.83 -20.03 1.92
C THR A 666 13.21 -19.38 2.08
N GLY A 667 13.85 -19.60 3.23
CA GLY A 667 15.20 -19.13 3.54
C GLY A 667 15.22 -18.20 4.75
N LYS A 668 16.36 -18.21 5.44
CA LYS A 668 16.59 -17.48 6.70
C LYS A 668 16.81 -15.99 6.44
N SER A 669 15.72 -15.30 6.16
CA SER A 669 15.65 -13.86 5.99
C SER A 669 14.36 -13.32 6.59
N VAL A 670 14.25 -12.00 6.64
CA VAL A 670 13.03 -11.28 6.99
C VAL A 670 12.27 -10.95 5.71
N TRP A 671 11.11 -11.58 5.56
CA TRP A 671 10.15 -11.31 4.49
C TRP A 671 9.15 -10.27 4.99
N THR A 672 9.09 -9.13 4.31
CA THR A 672 8.33 -7.96 4.81
C THR A 672 6.93 -7.86 4.20
N LYS A 673 6.80 -8.24 2.92
CA LYS A 673 5.53 -8.18 2.17
C LYS A 673 5.44 -9.28 1.12
N VAL A 674 4.22 -9.66 0.76
CA VAL A 674 3.92 -10.51 -0.39
C VAL A 674 2.73 -9.95 -1.16
N ARG A 675 2.83 -9.95 -2.49
CA ARG A 675 1.73 -9.59 -3.41
C ARG A 675 1.60 -10.68 -4.46
N LEU A 676 0.41 -11.23 -4.60
CA LEU A 676 0.10 -12.21 -5.64
C LEU A 676 -1.09 -11.71 -6.46
N VAL A 677 -0.89 -11.56 -7.76
CA VAL A 677 -1.91 -11.15 -8.72
C VAL A 677 -2.03 -12.24 -9.77
N THR A 678 -3.25 -12.61 -10.15
CA THR A 678 -3.53 -13.71 -11.10
C THR A 678 -4.51 -13.28 -12.18
N GLY A 679 -4.50 -13.98 -13.32
CA GLY A 679 -5.42 -13.77 -14.44
C GLY A 679 -5.20 -12.44 -15.16
N ASP A 680 -6.27 -11.83 -15.67
CA ASP A 680 -6.20 -10.60 -16.47
C ASP A 680 -5.51 -9.43 -15.76
N ALA A 681 -5.64 -9.36 -14.43
CA ALA A 681 -4.97 -8.34 -13.62
C ALA A 681 -3.44 -8.46 -13.68
N ALA A 682 -2.91 -9.69 -13.76
CA ALA A 682 -1.47 -9.92 -13.93
C ALA A 682 -0.99 -9.38 -15.29
N ASN A 683 -1.78 -9.58 -16.35
CA ASN A 683 -1.50 -9.08 -17.69
C ASN A 683 -1.50 -7.55 -17.78
N VAL A 684 -2.30 -6.85 -16.95
CA VAL A 684 -2.30 -5.39 -16.89
C VAL A 684 -1.01 -4.86 -16.25
N ILE A 685 -0.59 -5.44 -15.11
CA ILE A 685 0.62 -5.01 -14.40
C ILE A 685 1.85 -5.14 -15.30
N ALA A 686 1.98 -6.27 -15.99
CA ALA A 686 3.09 -6.53 -16.92
C ALA A 686 3.21 -5.48 -18.03
N ARG A 687 2.07 -5.01 -18.57
CA ARG A 687 2.05 -3.99 -19.64
C ARG A 687 2.41 -2.60 -19.17
N VAL A 688 2.06 -2.27 -17.93
CA VAL A 688 2.29 -0.93 -17.35
C VAL A 688 3.72 -0.79 -16.83
N GLU A 689 4.30 -1.86 -16.31
CA GLU A 689 5.59 -1.82 -15.62
C GLU A 689 6.77 -2.33 -16.47
N SER A 690 6.57 -2.77 -17.71
CA SER A 690 7.68 -3.17 -18.59
C SER A 690 8.43 -1.94 -19.10
N PRO A 691 9.71 -1.71 -18.72
CA PRO A 691 10.52 -0.70 -19.37
C PRO A 691 10.73 -1.12 -20.83
N ALA A 692 10.61 -0.17 -21.77
CA ALA A 692 10.96 -0.42 -23.16
C ALA A 692 12.39 -1.00 -23.23
N THR A 693 12.51 -2.23 -23.70
CA THR A 693 13.80 -2.89 -23.89
C THR A 693 14.69 -2.00 -24.77
N PRO A 694 15.96 -1.75 -24.41
CA PRO A 694 16.90 -1.18 -25.38
C PRO A 694 16.93 -2.09 -26.61
N LYS A 695 16.78 -1.50 -27.81
CA LYS A 695 16.84 -2.23 -29.08
C LYS A 695 18.05 -3.17 -29.05
N PRO A 696 17.88 -4.48 -29.32
CA PRO A 696 19.02 -5.38 -29.41
C PRO A 696 19.94 -4.88 -30.53
N VAL A 697 21.20 -4.60 -30.18
CA VAL A 697 22.26 -4.48 -31.18
C VAL A 697 22.43 -5.87 -31.77
N ILE A 698 21.88 -6.06 -32.97
CA ILE A 698 22.15 -7.24 -33.78
C ILE A 698 23.59 -7.10 -34.27
N VAL A 699 24.49 -7.85 -33.64
CA VAL A 699 25.83 -8.10 -34.20
C VAL A 699 25.66 -9.26 -35.18
N ASP A 700 25.52 -8.93 -36.46
CA ASP A 700 25.54 -9.90 -37.56
C ASP A 700 27.01 -10.27 -37.84
N THR A 701 27.41 -11.48 -37.45
CA THR A 701 28.78 -12.01 -37.65
C THR A 701 28.98 -12.69 -39.02
N THR A 702 28.17 -12.41 -40.05
CA THR A 702 28.27 -13.14 -41.34
C THR A 702 28.33 -12.29 -42.62
N ALA A 703 28.93 -11.09 -42.59
CA ALA A 703 29.18 -10.33 -43.82
C ALA A 703 30.66 -9.92 -44.02
N LYS A 704 31.23 -10.43 -45.13
CA LYS A 704 32.54 -10.12 -45.72
C LYS A 704 32.62 -8.63 -46.14
N PRO A 705 33.75 -7.92 -45.93
CA PRO A 705 33.82 -6.49 -46.22
C PRO A 705 33.99 -6.20 -47.72
N ALA A 706 33.19 -5.27 -48.24
CA ALA A 706 33.37 -4.59 -49.52
C ALA A 706 33.75 -3.11 -49.27
N PRO A 707 34.49 -2.46 -50.18
CA PRO A 707 35.30 -1.30 -49.87
C PRO A 707 34.51 0.02 -49.81
N GLU A 708 35.04 0.91 -48.98
CA GLU A 708 34.64 2.26 -48.63
C GLU A 708 34.59 3.22 -49.84
N PRO A 709 33.50 4.02 -50.03
CA PRO A 709 33.51 5.15 -50.92
C PRO A 709 33.89 6.46 -50.19
N ALA A 710 34.71 7.27 -50.86
CA ALA A 710 35.23 8.55 -50.41
C ALA A 710 34.14 9.61 -50.10
N PRO A 711 34.40 10.55 -49.18
CA PRO A 711 33.42 11.57 -48.79
C PRO A 711 33.39 12.75 -49.79
N ALA A 712 32.18 13.12 -50.20
CA ALA A 712 31.90 14.36 -50.91
C ALA A 712 31.51 15.48 -49.92
N ASN A 713 32.10 16.66 -50.10
CA ASN A 713 31.79 17.88 -49.35
C ASN A 713 30.37 18.41 -49.63
N PRO A 714 29.64 18.92 -48.62
CA PRO A 714 28.54 19.86 -48.81
C PRO A 714 28.96 21.33 -48.61
N PRO A 715 28.27 22.28 -49.28
CA PRO A 715 28.64 23.69 -49.32
C PRO A 715 28.14 24.49 -48.10
N ALA A 716 28.87 25.58 -47.84
CA ALA A 716 28.64 26.54 -46.77
C ALA A 716 27.38 27.41 -46.97
N GLN A 717 26.63 27.65 -45.89
CA GLN A 717 25.92 28.93 -45.70
C GLN A 717 25.52 29.22 -44.24
N ALA A 718 25.87 30.45 -43.84
CA ALA A 718 25.28 31.39 -42.88
C ALA A 718 25.19 31.07 -41.37
N ASN A 719 25.98 31.85 -40.60
CA ASN A 719 25.96 32.04 -39.15
C ASN A 719 24.59 32.45 -38.57
N PRO A 720 24.25 31.91 -37.39
CA PRO A 720 23.88 32.77 -36.27
C PRO A 720 24.63 32.42 -34.98
N THR A 721 25.17 33.46 -34.36
CA THR A 721 25.60 33.64 -32.95
C THR A 721 25.85 32.39 -32.11
N THR A 722 27.13 32.01 -32.00
CA THR A 722 27.68 30.88 -31.23
C THR A 722 27.34 30.96 -29.73
N PRO A 723 26.59 29.99 -29.16
CA PRO A 723 26.57 29.72 -27.72
C PRO A 723 27.93 29.16 -27.28
N ALA A 724 28.40 29.54 -26.09
CA ALA A 724 29.68 29.11 -25.54
C ALA A 724 29.90 27.58 -25.71
N VAL A 725 30.99 27.22 -26.39
CA VAL A 725 31.42 25.84 -26.56
C VAL A 725 31.55 25.20 -25.18
N PRO A 726 30.81 24.12 -24.87
CA PRO A 726 31.00 23.40 -23.62
C PRO A 726 32.43 22.90 -23.58
N VAL A 727 33.21 23.42 -22.62
CA VAL A 727 34.57 22.98 -22.35
C VAL A 727 34.47 21.48 -22.05
N LYS A 728 35.05 20.66 -22.93
CA LYS A 728 35.13 19.20 -22.73
C LYS A 728 35.83 18.98 -21.38
N PRO A 729 35.18 18.37 -20.38
CA PRO A 729 35.81 18.17 -19.08
C PRO A 729 37.08 17.36 -19.27
N ASN A 730 38.17 17.83 -18.66
CA ASN A 730 39.42 17.10 -18.67
C ASN A 730 39.19 15.70 -18.07
N PRO A 731 39.77 14.64 -18.66
CA PRO A 731 39.67 13.31 -18.07
C PRO A 731 40.23 13.33 -16.64
N PRO A 732 39.59 12.62 -15.70
CA PRO A 732 39.99 12.63 -14.30
C PRO A 732 41.42 12.11 -14.14
N LYS A 733 42.19 12.72 -13.24
CA LYS A 733 43.58 12.32 -12.99
C LYS A 733 43.58 11.00 -12.21
N ARG A 734 44.24 9.98 -12.74
CA ARG A 734 44.35 8.64 -12.13
C ARG A 734 45.80 8.36 -11.74
N THR A 735 46.02 7.91 -10.51
CA THR A 735 47.36 7.57 -10.00
C THR A 735 47.31 6.19 -9.35
N GLU A 736 48.13 5.24 -9.83
CA GLU A 736 48.23 3.90 -9.23
C GLU A 736 49.28 3.89 -8.11
N ILE A 737 48.88 3.42 -6.93
CA ILE A 737 49.73 3.32 -5.74
C ILE A 737 49.81 1.86 -5.30
N THR A 738 51.01 1.36 -5.05
CA THR A 738 51.22 0.03 -4.45
C THR A 738 51.38 0.17 -2.93
N VAL A 739 50.51 -0.48 -2.16
CA VAL A 739 50.58 -0.52 -0.70
C VAL A 739 50.99 -1.92 -0.26
N THR A 740 52.12 -2.07 0.42
CA THR A 740 52.53 -3.37 0.98
C THR A 740 51.91 -3.57 2.35
N ALA A 741 51.72 -4.82 2.79
CA ALA A 741 51.23 -5.06 4.16
C ALA A 741 52.20 -4.66 5.28
N LYS A 742 53.42 -4.22 4.93
CA LYS A 742 54.38 -3.62 5.86
C LYS A 742 54.17 -2.12 6.06
N ASN A 743 53.35 -1.47 5.23
CA ASN A 743 52.98 -0.08 5.40
C ASN A 743 51.89 0.03 6.47
N LEU A 744 52.27 0.30 7.72
CA LEU A 744 51.39 0.38 8.88
C LEU A 744 50.90 1.81 9.17
N PRO A 745 49.98 2.05 10.11
CA PRO A 745 49.54 3.41 10.48
C PRO A 745 50.70 4.34 10.91
N ARG A 746 51.76 3.76 11.49
CA ARG A 746 53.00 4.44 11.90
C ARG A 746 53.98 4.71 10.76
N SER A 747 53.79 4.09 9.60
CA SER A 747 54.68 4.18 8.44
C SER A 747 53.89 3.98 7.13
N PRO A 748 52.92 4.86 6.85
CA PRO A 748 52.07 4.73 5.66
C PRO A 748 52.85 5.02 4.37
N VAL A 749 52.31 4.61 3.23
CA VAL A 749 52.79 5.01 1.90
C VAL A 749 52.38 6.46 1.64
N SER A 750 53.35 7.31 1.36
CA SER A 750 53.16 8.63 0.77
C SER A 750 52.76 8.49 -0.69
N THR A 751 51.64 9.11 -1.09
CA THR A 751 51.11 9.00 -2.46
C THR A 751 51.58 10.14 -3.36
N GLY A 752 52.11 11.23 -2.78
CA GLY A 752 52.42 12.47 -3.49
C GLY A 752 51.20 13.30 -3.88
N ILE A 753 49.98 12.86 -3.53
CA ILE A 753 48.72 13.56 -3.85
C ILE A 753 48.40 14.54 -2.72
N GLN A 754 48.53 15.83 -3.01
CA GLN A 754 48.13 16.91 -2.10
C GLN A 754 46.65 17.24 -2.33
N LEU A 755 45.86 17.24 -1.26
CA LEU A 755 44.42 17.51 -1.29
C LEU A 755 44.09 18.73 -0.43
N LYS A 756 43.09 19.48 -0.87
CA LYS A 756 42.42 20.53 -0.10
C LYS A 756 41.15 19.99 0.52
N ALA A 757 40.76 20.55 1.68
CA ALA A 757 39.48 20.23 2.30
C ALA A 757 38.33 20.41 1.30
N GLY A 758 37.53 19.36 1.09
CA GLY A 758 36.45 19.30 0.11
C GLY A 758 36.79 18.63 -1.22
N ASP A 759 38.08 18.43 -1.55
CA ASP A 759 38.48 17.72 -2.76
C ASP A 759 37.92 16.30 -2.76
N LYS A 760 37.35 15.88 -3.88
CA LYS A 760 36.77 14.54 -4.01
C LYS A 760 37.85 13.55 -4.43
N ILE A 761 37.85 12.37 -3.82
CA ILE A 761 38.72 11.25 -4.19
C ILE A 761 37.92 9.95 -4.26
N VAL A 762 38.28 9.09 -5.22
CA VAL A 762 37.70 7.74 -5.38
C VAL A 762 38.84 6.72 -5.38
N PHE A 763 38.66 5.62 -4.67
CA PHE A 763 39.60 4.51 -4.62
C PHE A 763 39.12 3.32 -5.44
N GLU A 764 39.99 2.77 -6.25
CA GLU A 764 39.77 1.56 -7.05
C GLU A 764 40.85 0.53 -6.72
N PRO A 765 40.73 -0.18 -5.57
CA PRO A 765 41.69 -1.21 -5.18
C PRO A 765 41.59 -2.42 -6.11
N ASN A 766 42.74 -3.01 -6.45
CA ASN A 766 42.81 -4.21 -7.24
C ASN A 766 42.30 -5.41 -6.41
N LEU A 767 41.17 -5.99 -6.84
CA LEU A 767 40.48 -7.05 -6.12
C LEU A 767 41.21 -8.40 -6.16
N THR A 768 42.15 -8.59 -7.09
CA THR A 768 42.93 -9.84 -7.18
C THR A 768 44.12 -9.83 -6.24
N ASP A 769 44.68 -8.65 -5.97
CA ASP A 769 45.82 -8.51 -5.06
C ASP A 769 45.45 -8.93 -3.63
N LYS A 770 46.44 -9.46 -2.91
CA LYS A 770 46.28 -9.99 -1.56
C LYS A 770 47.51 -9.72 -0.71
N TRP A 771 47.29 -9.62 0.60
CA TRP A 771 48.32 -9.59 1.62
C TRP A 771 47.94 -10.42 2.85
N LYS A 772 48.87 -10.73 3.75
CA LYS A 772 48.60 -11.54 4.95
C LYS A 772 49.49 -11.14 6.12
N SER A 773 49.04 -11.48 7.33
CA SER A 773 49.83 -11.39 8.57
C SER A 773 50.33 -12.78 8.95
N GLY A 774 51.64 -13.01 8.88
CA GLY A 774 52.29 -14.28 9.25
C GLY A 774 51.73 -15.51 8.53
N LYS A 775 51.19 -16.44 9.33
CA LYS A 775 50.61 -17.71 8.85
C LYS A 775 49.13 -17.61 8.50
N ASP A 776 48.53 -16.44 8.63
CA ASP A 776 47.13 -16.22 8.26
C ASP A 776 46.91 -16.39 6.76
N GLU A 777 45.66 -16.64 6.38
CA GLU A 777 45.24 -16.66 4.99
C GLU A 777 45.37 -15.28 4.34
N PRO A 778 45.68 -15.20 3.03
CA PRO A 778 45.75 -13.94 2.31
C PRO A 778 44.38 -13.24 2.22
N TYR A 779 44.36 -11.98 2.66
CA TYR A 779 43.22 -11.06 2.62
C TYR A 779 43.36 -10.07 1.47
N ASP A 780 42.24 -9.58 0.94
CA ASP A 780 42.24 -8.41 0.04
C ASP A 780 42.21 -7.09 0.84
N TYR A 781 41.94 -5.97 0.16
CA TYR A 781 41.96 -4.63 0.77
C TYR A 781 40.94 -4.47 1.90
N ARG A 782 39.97 -5.37 2.01
CA ARG A 782 38.97 -5.36 3.08
C ARG A 782 39.55 -5.93 4.38
N GLY A 783 40.65 -6.68 4.35
CA GLY A 783 41.17 -7.33 5.55
C GLY A 783 40.21 -8.38 6.12
N ARG A 784 40.32 -8.63 7.41
CA ARG A 784 39.54 -9.63 8.14
C ARG A 784 38.28 -9.01 8.78
N VAL A 785 37.11 -9.55 8.46
CA VAL A 785 35.79 -8.96 8.82
C VAL A 785 35.39 -9.22 10.28
N ASP A 786 35.90 -10.29 10.89
CA ASP A 786 35.53 -10.77 12.22
C ASP A 786 36.29 -10.08 13.38
N ARG A 787 37.25 -9.19 13.08
CA ARG A 787 38.03 -8.46 14.11
C ARG A 787 37.63 -6.99 14.17
N ASN A 788 37.40 -6.51 15.40
CA ASN A 788 36.79 -5.22 15.76
C ASN A 788 37.48 -3.92 15.27
N LYS A 789 38.44 -3.97 14.35
CA LYS A 789 39.11 -2.78 13.80
C LYS A 789 39.43 -2.88 12.29
N GLY A 790 38.93 -3.91 11.59
CA GLY A 790 39.35 -4.14 10.21
C GLY A 790 40.82 -4.56 10.13
N PHE A 791 41.21 -5.56 10.91
CA PHE A 791 42.57 -6.12 10.90
C PHE A 791 42.99 -6.46 9.46
N MET A 792 44.19 -6.02 9.04
CA MET A 792 44.70 -6.15 7.68
C MET A 792 43.85 -5.45 6.60
N ALA A 793 42.99 -4.49 6.93
CA ALA A 793 42.26 -3.69 5.95
C ALA A 793 43.12 -2.53 5.43
N MET A 794 42.87 -2.10 4.19
CA MET A 794 43.49 -0.90 3.64
C MET A 794 42.76 0.35 4.15
N HIS A 795 43.53 1.30 4.65
CA HIS A 795 43.07 2.58 5.19
C HIS A 795 43.75 3.74 4.47
N TRP A 796 43.09 4.89 4.50
CA TRP A 796 43.61 6.18 4.04
C TRP A 796 43.73 7.15 5.20
N ARG A 797 44.64 8.12 5.09
CA ARG A 797 44.79 9.25 6.03
C ARG A 797 45.12 10.52 5.27
N ILE A 798 44.47 11.62 5.62
CA ILE A 798 44.73 12.98 5.15
C ILE A 798 44.80 13.86 6.39
N GLY A 799 45.96 14.44 6.68
CA GLY A 799 46.17 15.15 7.94
C GLY A 799 46.02 14.22 9.15
N LYS A 800 45.12 14.57 10.07
CA LYS A 800 44.76 13.79 11.27
C LYS A 800 43.58 12.84 11.03
N SER A 801 42.84 13.05 9.95
CA SER A 801 41.64 12.31 9.59
C SER A 801 42.00 11.08 8.77
N GLY A 802 41.32 9.97 9.01
CA GLY A 802 41.52 8.75 8.24
C GLY A 802 40.27 7.87 8.24
N GLY A 803 40.28 6.88 7.37
CA GLY A 803 39.16 5.96 7.22
C GLY A 803 39.56 4.72 6.44
N ARG A 804 38.66 3.74 6.42
CA ARG A 804 38.85 2.52 5.62
C ARG A 804 38.62 2.83 4.14
N VAL A 805 39.43 2.25 3.26
CA VAL A 805 39.22 2.35 1.82
C VAL A 805 37.98 1.55 1.44
N THR A 806 37.06 2.18 0.72
CA THR A 806 35.84 1.55 0.16
C THR A 806 35.85 1.70 -1.35
N ALA A 807 35.90 0.59 -2.09
CA ALA A 807 36.02 0.62 -3.55
C ALA A 807 34.85 1.39 -4.19
N GLY A 808 35.17 2.35 -5.06
CA GLY A 808 34.20 3.17 -5.80
C GLY A 808 33.47 4.24 -4.98
N ALA A 809 33.69 4.30 -3.66
CA ALA A 809 33.11 5.36 -2.84
C ALA A 809 33.83 6.68 -3.10
N THR A 810 33.07 7.75 -3.34
CA THR A 810 33.59 9.13 -3.36
C THR A 810 33.66 9.66 -1.95
N ILE A 811 34.84 10.07 -1.51
CA ILE A 811 35.02 10.78 -0.24
C ILE A 811 35.49 12.21 -0.51
N ALA A 812 35.01 13.15 0.28
CA ALA A 812 35.56 14.51 0.30
C ALA A 812 36.70 14.54 1.32
N ALA A 813 37.85 15.11 0.95
CA ALA A 813 38.97 15.30 1.85
C ALA A 813 38.52 16.15 3.05
N PRO A 814 38.62 15.64 4.29
CA PRO A 814 38.09 16.34 5.46
C PRO A 814 38.95 17.54 5.89
N GLU A 815 40.23 17.54 5.52
CA GLU A 815 41.18 18.61 5.81
C GLU A 815 42.28 18.65 4.73
N ASP A 816 43.05 19.73 4.73
CA ASP A 816 44.21 19.88 3.85
C ASP A 816 45.32 18.89 4.23
N GLY A 817 45.92 18.25 3.24
CA GLY A 817 47.10 17.42 3.47
C GLY A 817 47.40 16.44 2.36
N GLU A 818 48.51 15.73 2.53
CA GLU A 818 48.85 14.62 1.64
C GLU A 818 47.98 13.40 1.93
N LEU A 819 47.48 12.74 0.89
CA LEU A 819 46.85 11.43 1.00
C LEU A 819 47.91 10.37 1.29
N LEU A 820 47.70 9.63 2.37
CA LEU A 820 48.53 8.51 2.81
C LEU A 820 47.71 7.22 2.80
N LEU A 821 48.33 6.09 2.44
CA LEU A 821 47.67 4.78 2.41
C LEU A 821 48.44 3.74 3.23
N TYR A 822 47.73 2.88 3.95
CA TYR A 822 48.35 1.87 4.82
C TYR A 822 47.46 0.65 5.07
N CYS A 823 48.05 -0.41 5.61
CA CYS A 823 47.42 -1.63 6.12
C CYS A 823 47.18 -1.48 7.64
N GLU A 824 45.96 -1.70 8.12
CA GLU A 824 45.58 -1.61 9.54
C GLU A 824 46.08 -2.85 10.31
N ASP A 825 47.29 -2.75 10.84
CA ASP A 825 47.93 -3.73 11.71
C ASP A 825 48.92 -3.03 12.67
N ASP A 826 49.16 -3.62 13.83
CA ASP A 826 50.14 -3.15 14.82
C ASP A 826 51.52 -3.80 14.65
N LYS A 827 51.62 -4.91 13.88
CA LYS A 827 52.86 -5.68 13.67
C LYS A 827 53.18 -5.87 12.19
N SER A 828 54.35 -5.41 11.75
CA SER A 828 54.77 -5.54 10.34
C SER A 828 55.73 -6.69 10.06
N ALA A 829 56.31 -7.30 11.10
CA ALA A 829 57.45 -8.21 10.97
C ALA A 829 57.12 -9.42 10.08
N ASP A 830 55.91 -9.97 10.25
CA ASP A 830 55.47 -11.18 9.56
C ASP A 830 54.50 -10.87 8.40
N ASN A 831 54.28 -9.59 8.09
CA ASN A 831 53.34 -9.18 7.04
C ASN A 831 53.97 -9.34 5.66
N SER A 832 53.19 -9.90 4.72
CA SER A 832 53.64 -10.14 3.34
C SER A 832 52.52 -9.89 2.34
N GLY A 833 52.90 -9.61 1.09
CA GLY A 833 51.98 -9.25 0.01
C GLY A 833 51.74 -7.73 -0.10
N GLN A 834 50.97 -7.36 -1.11
CA GLN A 834 50.70 -5.96 -1.47
C GLN A 834 49.36 -5.85 -2.17
N ILE A 835 48.82 -4.63 -2.20
CA ILE A 835 47.60 -4.27 -2.91
C ILE A 835 47.85 -3.00 -3.70
N ARG A 836 47.63 -3.07 -5.00
CA ARG A 836 47.60 -1.89 -5.88
C ARG A 836 46.23 -1.23 -5.80
N VAL A 837 46.21 0.10 -5.76
CA VAL A 837 44.99 0.90 -5.75
C VAL A 837 45.14 2.09 -6.66
N VAL A 838 44.15 2.32 -7.52
CA VAL A 838 44.08 3.52 -8.34
C VAL A 838 43.30 4.58 -7.56
N VAL A 839 43.93 5.74 -7.37
CA VAL A 839 43.28 6.93 -6.80
C VAL A 839 42.84 7.82 -7.96
N VAL A 840 41.55 8.12 -8.02
CA VAL A 840 40.94 8.97 -9.04
C VAL A 840 40.53 10.30 -8.41
N LEU A 841 41.00 11.40 -9.00
CA LEU A 841 40.57 12.76 -8.70
C LEU A 841 39.55 13.17 -9.79
N PRO A 842 38.24 13.16 -9.49
CA PRO A 842 37.16 13.38 -10.44
C PRO A 842 37.03 14.83 -10.92
#